data_AF-W2GAD6-F1
#
_entry.id   AF-W2GAD6-F1
#
_cell.length_a   1.000
_cell.length_b   1.000
_cell.length_c   1.000
_cell.angle_alpha   90.00
_cell.angle_beta   90.00
_cell.angle_gamma   90.00
#
_symmetry.space_group_name_H-M   'P 1'
#
loop_
_entity.id
_entity.type
_entity.pdbx_description
1 polymer ?
#
loop_
_entity_poly.entity_id
_entity_poly.type
_entity_poly.pdbx_seq_one_letter_code
_entity_poly.pdbx_strand_id
1 'polypeptide(L)'
;MASQLQAQGDDVLQTIRQMKKTSKNQKQTTKTNNLKNYSKELESLLLRMYNEASTARESKKMGTQHTTSTKNVTTPRSDGDNQQNDDDDSDSNPAPLSISLASTSTFYAAELEELIRTEQLNRVALIKQISSEREQRAALKQFLSAFSQEHNDDIRNPAKDNQSLLEDMQDNVRQLIYDAVIGRQMIEATLEEEVQSCEKDFDACYQKLLHTLRDNTNSAVNVEKQQDQEQRIAAMLEASGGNNCSDEMLKLEISNELRKVFSHLQEDLAEYEEGFINAASASDAAGSIEAASSKGGGWSEANEERFLKVLRSYENKHGAGKKPQLLYDQLALVLPNVPLIEIKKHVKFHQHYRFYQEKRKDRQREFQRKLEELQNGATTRFRTAMEQEQERVRKLQQLHDMQQQCDQRHEQISQWRVTKEAKERIEKQQREIEQLLENQKQKEEELQWRRKHDQQKIAVDEYKKGKTLQKMADEKLTMEEEQRRGEERALQSVVNAERVQYRHHEFQRKMEEMKQEELHKAELEGQRLVKLNELKETTPYAQIIANIAPDPERTRQVTVAFRANVEAAQEGLPVTETGLFPSHGYDCETLFKNARFKLGIALRNAGLNSSDYARQALSNVKVCNVGAYRNHVAEPTKLW
;
A
#
# COMPACT_ATOMS: atom_id res chain seq x y z
N MET A 1 6.62 23.95 -49.94
CA MET A 1 5.32 24.26 -49.30
C MET A 1 4.71 23.06 -48.58
N ALA A 2 4.53 21.89 -49.22
CA ALA A 2 3.90 20.73 -48.57
C ALA A 2 4.62 20.24 -47.30
N SER A 3 5.96 20.08 -47.32
CA SER A 3 6.72 19.65 -46.13
C SER A 3 6.72 20.67 -44.99
N GLN A 4 6.54 21.96 -45.30
CA GLN A 4 6.51 23.02 -44.29
C GLN A 4 5.14 23.07 -43.59
N LEU A 5 4.05 22.80 -44.34
CA LEU A 5 2.72 22.62 -43.77
C LEU A 5 2.62 21.35 -42.92
N GLN A 6 3.31 20.27 -43.31
CA GLN A 6 3.35 19.04 -42.53
C GLN A 6 4.11 19.22 -41.20
N ALA A 7 5.27 19.89 -41.23
CA ALA A 7 6.02 20.21 -40.02
C ALA A 7 5.24 21.13 -39.06
N GLN A 8 4.51 22.12 -39.58
CA GLN A 8 3.62 22.97 -38.77
C GLN A 8 2.43 22.19 -38.21
N GLY A 9 1.87 21.24 -38.97
CA GLY A 9 0.79 20.37 -38.50
C GLY A 9 1.21 19.46 -37.35
N ASP A 10 2.40 18.87 -37.44
CA ASP A 10 2.95 17.99 -36.40
C ASP A 10 3.26 18.74 -35.10
N ASP A 11 3.77 19.97 -35.20
CA ASP A 11 4.05 20.84 -34.06
C ASP A 11 2.77 21.27 -33.32
N VAL A 12 1.70 21.58 -34.06
CA VAL A 12 0.37 21.87 -33.50
C VAL A 12 -0.21 20.65 -32.79
N LEU A 13 -0.09 19.45 -33.38
CA LEU A 13 -0.57 18.22 -32.75
C LEU A 13 0.23 17.87 -31.48
N GLN A 14 1.53 18.13 -31.47
CA GLN A 14 2.37 17.97 -30.29
C GLN A 14 1.95 18.93 -29.17
N THR A 15 1.68 20.19 -29.52
CA THR A 15 1.17 21.21 -28.59
C THR A 15 -0.18 20.81 -28.00
N ILE A 16 -1.11 20.29 -28.81
CA ILE A 16 -2.43 19.81 -28.34
C ILE A 16 -2.28 18.61 -27.39
N ARG A 17 -1.38 17.67 -27.68
CA ARG A 17 -1.11 16.54 -26.78
C ARG A 17 -0.52 17.01 -25.45
N GLN A 18 0.37 17.99 -25.48
CA GLN A 18 0.98 18.56 -24.29
C GLN A 18 -0.06 19.30 -23.43
N MET A 19 -0.94 20.09 -24.04
CA MET A 19 -2.05 20.74 -23.34
C MET A 19 -3.05 19.75 -22.73
N LYS A 20 -3.35 18.64 -23.42
CA LYS A 20 -4.19 17.58 -22.84
C LYS A 20 -3.52 16.92 -21.64
N LYS A 21 -2.21 16.69 -21.69
CA LYS A 21 -1.45 16.11 -20.56
C LYS A 21 -1.42 17.05 -19.37
N THR A 22 -1.16 18.35 -19.57
CA THR A 22 -1.18 19.34 -18.48
C THR A 22 -2.57 19.51 -17.88
N SER A 23 -3.63 19.55 -18.69
CA SER A 23 -5.02 19.62 -18.21
C SER A 23 -5.41 18.39 -17.39
N LYS A 24 -4.99 17.18 -17.80
CA LYS A 24 -5.25 15.95 -17.05
C LYS A 24 -4.54 15.95 -15.70
N ASN A 25 -3.28 16.38 -15.66
CA ASN A 25 -2.52 16.55 -14.43
C ASN A 25 -3.16 17.59 -13.50
N GLN A 26 -3.63 18.73 -14.03
CA GLN A 26 -4.29 19.77 -13.25
C GLN A 26 -5.64 19.31 -12.67
N LYS A 27 -6.40 18.48 -13.40
CA LYS A 27 -7.63 17.86 -12.88
C LYS A 27 -7.33 16.82 -11.79
N GLN A 28 -6.19 16.14 -11.87
CA GLN A 28 -5.79 15.15 -10.87
C GLN A 28 -5.30 15.84 -9.59
N THR A 29 -4.51 16.92 -9.71
CA THR A 29 -4.04 17.70 -8.55
C THR A 29 -5.17 18.41 -7.81
N THR A 30 -6.16 18.96 -8.54
CA THR A 30 -7.36 19.55 -7.93
C THR A 30 -8.23 18.52 -7.21
N LYS A 31 -8.41 17.31 -7.76
CA LYS A 31 -9.08 16.20 -7.06
C LYS A 31 -8.34 15.78 -5.79
N THR A 32 -7.01 15.66 -5.83
CA THR A 32 -6.23 15.30 -4.63
C THR A 32 -6.25 16.40 -3.57
N ASN A 33 -6.28 17.68 -3.96
CA ASN A 33 -6.37 18.78 -3.01
C ASN A 33 -7.76 18.88 -2.37
N ASN A 34 -8.83 18.65 -3.15
CA ASN A 34 -10.18 18.57 -2.59
C ASN A 34 -10.32 17.40 -1.60
N LEU A 35 -9.78 16.22 -1.92
CA LEU A 35 -9.79 15.07 -1.00
C LEU A 35 -9.05 15.36 0.30
N LYS A 36 -7.91 16.08 0.23
CA LYS A 36 -7.15 16.51 1.42
C LYS A 36 -7.91 17.54 2.25
N ASN A 37 -8.68 18.43 1.63
CA ASN A 37 -9.51 19.39 2.35
C ASN A 37 -10.69 18.71 3.06
N TYR A 38 -11.39 17.78 2.40
CA TYR A 38 -12.44 16.98 3.04
C TYR A 38 -11.90 16.13 4.20
N SER A 39 -10.70 15.57 4.06
CA SER A 39 -10.05 14.84 5.16
C SER A 39 -9.76 15.72 6.36
N LYS A 40 -9.30 16.97 6.15
CA LYS A 40 -9.02 17.92 7.24
C LYS A 40 -10.30 18.44 7.90
N GLU A 41 -11.36 18.67 7.13
CA GLU A 41 -12.67 19.05 7.69
C GLU A 41 -13.28 17.92 8.53
N LEU A 42 -13.18 16.67 8.05
CA LEU A 42 -13.63 15.50 8.80
C LEU A 42 -12.82 15.31 10.09
N GLU A 43 -11.50 15.48 10.03
CA GLU A 43 -10.62 15.41 11.20
C GLU A 43 -10.93 16.54 12.22
N SER A 44 -11.17 17.76 11.74
CA SER A 44 -11.62 18.89 12.56
C SER A 44 -12.98 18.66 13.20
N LEU A 45 -13.93 18.03 12.49
CA LEU A 45 -15.27 17.72 12.99
C LEU A 45 -15.19 16.66 14.10
N LEU A 46 -14.42 15.60 13.87
CA LEU A 46 -14.20 14.54 14.86
C LEU A 46 -13.51 15.08 16.12
N LEU A 47 -12.53 15.99 15.97
CA LEU A 47 -11.86 16.63 17.10
C LEU A 47 -12.80 17.55 17.89
N ARG A 48 -13.72 18.26 17.22
CA ARG A 48 -14.76 19.07 17.88
C ARG A 48 -15.74 18.19 18.66
N MET A 49 -16.22 17.09 18.07
CA MET A 49 -17.11 16.13 18.74
C MET A 49 -16.44 15.50 19.97
N TYR A 50 -15.14 15.18 19.88
CA TYR A 50 -14.38 14.65 21.01
C TYR A 50 -14.28 15.67 22.15
N ASN A 51 -13.99 16.93 21.84
CA ASN A 51 -13.89 18.00 22.84
C ASN A 51 -15.26 18.32 23.47
N GLU A 52 -16.35 18.34 22.70
CA GLU A 52 -17.71 18.52 23.21
C GLU A 52 -18.16 17.36 24.12
N ALA A 53 -17.82 16.12 23.77
CA ALA A 53 -18.09 14.96 24.62
C ALA A 53 -17.27 15.00 25.94
N SER A 54 -16.06 15.56 25.90
CA SER A 54 -15.20 15.68 27.07
C SER A 54 -15.66 16.80 28.02
N THR A 55 -16.09 17.95 27.49
CA THR A 55 -16.62 19.06 28.32
C THR A 55 -18.01 18.76 28.90
N ALA A 56 -18.83 17.96 28.20
CA ALA A 56 -20.10 17.44 28.74
C ALA A 56 -19.90 16.49 29.94
N ARG A 57 -18.75 15.84 30.07
CA ARG A 57 -18.40 14.98 31.22
C ARG A 57 -17.91 15.79 32.43
N GLU A 58 -17.20 16.88 32.22
CA GLU A 58 -16.69 17.73 33.33
C GLU A 58 -17.81 18.57 33.97
N SER A 59 -18.76 19.05 33.17
CA SER A 59 -19.93 19.80 33.67
C SER A 59 -20.89 18.95 34.50
N LYS A 60 -20.87 17.62 34.37
CA LYS A 60 -21.67 16.69 35.20
C LYS A 60 -20.99 16.28 36.51
N LYS A 61 -19.70 16.60 36.69
CA LYS A 61 -18.91 16.18 37.87
C LYS A 61 -18.75 17.28 38.94
N MET A 62 -19.21 18.51 38.67
CA MET A 62 -19.13 19.66 39.57
C MET A 62 -20.46 20.01 40.29
N GLY A 63 -21.52 19.22 40.10
CA GLY A 63 -22.87 19.56 40.56
C GLY A 63 -23.42 18.69 41.69
N THR A 64 -22.62 18.24 42.67
CA THR A 64 -23.17 17.58 43.87
C THR A 64 -22.21 17.66 45.06
N GLN A 65 -22.11 18.82 45.72
CA GLN A 65 -21.65 18.88 47.10
C GLN A 65 -22.52 19.84 47.93
N HIS A 66 -23.00 19.30 49.04
CA HIS A 66 -23.72 19.95 50.12
C HIS A 66 -23.08 21.25 50.61
N THR A 67 -23.90 22.25 50.93
CA THR A 67 -23.67 23.11 52.11
C THR A 67 -24.98 23.44 52.82
N THR A 68 -25.06 23.00 54.07
CA THR A 68 -25.92 23.51 55.13
C THR A 68 -25.36 24.83 55.64
N SER A 69 -26.14 25.92 55.72
CA SER A 69 -25.94 26.98 56.74
C SER A 69 -27.08 28.02 56.77
N THR A 70 -27.85 27.98 57.87
CA THR A 70 -28.36 29.07 58.71
C THR A 70 -28.10 30.55 58.33
N LYS A 71 -29.16 31.36 58.14
CA LYS A 71 -29.73 32.35 59.11
C LYS A 71 -30.66 33.40 58.45
N ASN A 72 -31.83 33.54 59.10
CA ASN A 72 -32.51 34.79 59.52
C ASN A 72 -33.43 35.62 58.58
N VAL A 73 -34.67 35.78 59.10
CA VAL A 73 -35.54 37.00 59.15
C VAL A 73 -36.30 37.29 57.84
N THR A 74 -37.65 37.29 57.76
CA THR A 74 -38.66 37.98 58.58
C THR A 74 -40.07 37.38 58.34
N THR A 75 -40.85 37.25 59.42
CA THR A 75 -42.33 37.14 59.52
C THR A 75 -43.08 38.36 58.91
N PRO A 76 -44.40 38.33 58.57
CA PRO A 76 -45.55 38.12 59.49
C PRO A 76 -46.59 37.10 58.97
N ARG A 77 -47.25 36.26 59.80
CA ARG A 77 -48.15 36.44 60.97
C ARG A 77 -49.61 36.75 60.58
N SER A 78 -50.49 35.76 60.74
CA SER A 78 -51.95 35.82 60.98
C SER A 78 -52.42 34.36 61.17
N ASP A 79 -52.60 33.95 62.43
CA ASP A 79 -53.89 33.62 63.10
C ASP A 79 -54.21 32.12 62.92
N GLY A 80 -54.63 31.32 63.89
CA GLY A 80 -55.00 31.51 65.28
C GLY A 80 -55.29 30.11 65.88
N ASP A 81 -55.33 30.07 67.20
CA ASP A 81 -55.41 28.89 68.07
C ASP A 81 -56.56 27.90 67.78
N ASN A 82 -56.34 26.59 68.01
CA ASN A 82 -56.98 25.93 69.16
C ASN A 82 -56.51 24.49 69.46
N GLN A 83 -56.41 24.27 70.76
CA GLN A 83 -56.11 23.12 71.60
C GLN A 83 -56.84 21.77 71.34
N GLN A 84 -56.10 20.70 71.69
CA GLN A 84 -56.49 19.50 72.48
C GLN A 84 -57.64 18.59 72.01
N ASN A 85 -57.34 17.31 71.75
CA ASN A 85 -57.32 16.23 72.75
C ASN A 85 -56.99 14.88 72.11
N ASP A 86 -56.27 14.06 72.87
CA ASP A 86 -56.18 12.61 72.71
C ASP A 86 -57.57 11.97 72.98
N ASP A 87 -57.93 10.94 72.22
CA ASP A 87 -58.29 9.62 72.77
C ASP A 87 -58.65 8.62 71.66
N ASP A 88 -58.30 7.37 71.96
CA ASP A 88 -58.65 6.08 71.35
C ASP A 88 -60.07 6.01 70.75
N ASP A 89 -60.21 5.40 69.57
CA ASP A 89 -60.84 4.07 69.50
C ASP A 89 -60.75 3.45 68.10
N SER A 90 -60.60 2.13 68.13
CA SER A 90 -60.61 1.20 67.01
C SER A 90 -61.88 1.28 66.17
N ASP A 91 -61.77 1.28 64.83
CA ASP A 91 -62.65 0.43 64.05
C ASP A 91 -62.11 0.05 62.66
N SER A 92 -62.31 -1.22 62.37
CA SER A 92 -61.89 -1.99 61.21
C SER A 92 -62.60 -1.60 59.91
N ASN A 93 -61.84 -1.38 58.82
CA ASN A 93 -62.20 -1.86 57.48
C ASN A 93 -60.99 -1.86 56.52
N PRO A 94 -60.90 -2.85 55.61
CA PRO A 94 -59.70 -3.08 54.82
C PRO A 94 -59.60 -2.09 53.66
N ALA A 95 -58.47 -1.40 53.58
CA ALA A 95 -58.07 -0.63 52.42
C ALA A 95 -57.91 -1.57 51.20
N PRO A 96 -58.35 -1.16 50.00
CA PRO A 96 -58.04 -1.91 48.78
C PRO A 96 -56.53 -1.83 48.57
N LEU A 97 -55.91 -2.99 48.39
CA LEU A 97 -54.51 -3.16 48.02
C LEU A 97 -54.21 -2.29 46.79
N SER A 98 -53.64 -1.11 47.02
CA SER A 98 -52.87 -0.37 46.03
C SER A 98 -51.63 -1.20 45.73
N ILE A 99 -51.76 -2.15 44.81
CA ILE A 99 -50.64 -2.85 44.23
C ILE A 99 -49.71 -1.78 43.64
N SER A 100 -48.54 -1.70 44.26
CA SER A 100 -47.48 -0.74 43.99
C SER A 100 -47.05 -0.74 42.52
N LEU A 101 -47.63 0.15 41.72
CA LEU A 101 -47.14 0.53 40.38
C LEU A 101 -45.75 1.20 40.44
N ALA A 102 -45.35 1.69 41.61
CA ALA A 102 -44.00 2.22 41.82
C ALA A 102 -42.92 1.12 41.86
N SER A 103 -43.28 -0.11 42.25
CA SER A 103 -42.34 -1.22 42.37
C SER A 103 -41.98 -1.88 41.04
N THR A 104 -42.86 -1.85 40.04
CA THR A 104 -42.56 -2.34 38.68
C THR A 104 -41.77 -1.31 37.87
N SER A 105 -42.09 -0.02 38.01
CA SER A 105 -41.37 1.07 37.32
C SER A 105 -39.90 1.17 37.77
N THR A 106 -39.60 0.91 39.04
CA THR A 106 -38.22 0.90 39.56
C THR A 106 -37.45 -0.33 39.11
N PHE A 107 -38.11 -1.47 38.95
CA PHE A 107 -37.50 -2.68 38.42
C PHE A 107 -37.08 -2.51 36.95
N TYR A 108 -37.96 -1.99 36.09
CA TYR A 108 -37.64 -1.72 34.69
C TYR A 108 -36.55 -0.65 34.53
N ALA A 109 -36.55 0.38 35.38
CA ALA A 109 -35.51 1.40 35.36
C ALA A 109 -34.13 0.81 35.69
N ALA A 110 -34.04 -0.07 36.68
CA ALA A 110 -32.79 -0.74 37.05
C ALA A 110 -32.31 -1.71 35.96
N GLU A 111 -33.23 -2.44 35.32
CA GLU A 111 -32.92 -3.36 34.22
C GLU A 111 -32.42 -2.60 32.99
N LEU A 112 -33.04 -1.46 32.67
CA LEU A 112 -32.60 -0.57 31.59
C LEU A 112 -31.23 0.07 31.89
N GLU A 113 -30.99 0.49 33.13
CA GLU A 113 -29.69 1.03 33.55
C GLU A 113 -28.58 -0.02 33.42
N GLU A 114 -28.85 -1.28 33.76
CA GLU A 114 -27.88 -2.36 33.65
C GLU A 114 -27.62 -2.74 32.17
N LEU A 115 -28.64 -2.70 31.32
CA LEU A 115 -28.51 -2.89 29.87
C LEU A 115 -27.68 -1.76 29.23
N ILE A 116 -27.91 -0.51 29.65
CA ILE A 116 -27.10 0.63 29.21
C ILE A 116 -25.65 0.48 29.70
N ARG A 117 -25.43 0.02 30.93
CA ARG A 117 -24.08 -0.16 31.51
C ARG A 117 -23.31 -1.26 30.79
N THR A 118 -23.95 -2.40 30.52
CA THR A 118 -23.34 -3.52 29.78
C THR A 118 -22.99 -3.12 28.35
N GLU A 119 -23.88 -2.42 27.65
CA GLU A 119 -23.62 -1.92 26.30
C GLU A 119 -22.49 -0.88 26.26
N GLN A 120 -22.40 -0.01 27.28
CA GLN A 120 -21.27 0.91 27.42
C GLN A 120 -19.94 0.18 27.68
N LEU A 121 -19.93 -0.88 28.47
CA LEU A 121 -18.74 -1.71 28.71
C LEU A 121 -18.30 -2.40 27.42
N ASN A 122 -19.23 -2.95 26.64
CA ASN A 122 -18.97 -3.57 25.35
C ASN A 122 -18.36 -2.55 24.36
N ARG A 123 -18.93 -1.34 24.26
CA ARG A 123 -18.35 -0.26 23.45
C ARG A 123 -16.94 0.11 23.88
N VAL A 124 -16.68 0.19 25.18
CA VAL A 124 -15.34 0.51 25.70
C VAL A 124 -14.34 -0.61 25.40
N ALA A 125 -14.74 -1.88 25.55
CA ALA A 125 -13.91 -3.02 25.19
C ALA A 125 -13.56 -3.00 23.68
N LEU A 126 -14.55 -2.71 22.84
CA LEU A 126 -14.36 -2.62 21.40
C LEU A 126 -13.44 -1.45 21.00
N ILE A 127 -13.62 -0.27 21.61
CA ILE A 127 -12.73 0.88 21.36
C ILE A 127 -11.29 0.55 21.74
N LYS A 128 -11.07 -0.20 22.83
CA LYS A 128 -9.73 -0.67 23.22
C LYS A 128 -9.15 -1.68 22.23
N GLN A 129 -9.97 -2.56 21.66
CA GLN A 129 -9.52 -3.48 20.62
C GLN A 129 -9.11 -2.71 19.35
N ILE A 130 -9.93 -1.75 18.90
CA ILE A 130 -9.61 -0.89 17.75
C ILE A 130 -8.35 -0.05 18.00
N SER A 131 -8.15 0.46 19.22
CA SER A 131 -6.94 1.21 19.55
C SER A 131 -5.69 0.31 19.54
N SER A 132 -5.79 -0.89 20.11
CA SER A 132 -4.71 -1.88 20.11
C SER A 132 -4.30 -2.26 18.68
N GLU A 133 -5.26 -2.50 17.79
CA GLU A 133 -4.96 -2.78 16.38
C GLU A 133 -4.37 -1.59 15.64
N ARG A 134 -4.83 -0.36 15.92
CA ARG A 134 -4.21 0.84 15.36
C ARG A 134 -2.76 1.02 15.81
N GLU A 135 -2.48 0.73 17.08
CA GLU A 135 -1.12 0.73 17.63
C GLU A 135 -0.25 -0.36 16.98
N GLN A 136 -0.77 -1.57 16.80
CA GLN A 136 -0.08 -2.64 16.07
C GLN A 136 0.24 -2.23 14.63
N ARG A 137 -0.72 -1.62 13.92
CA ARG A 137 -0.52 -1.10 12.56
C ARG A 137 0.47 0.06 12.52
N ALA A 138 0.48 0.93 13.54
CA ALA A 138 1.42 2.04 13.65
C ALA A 138 2.84 1.52 13.93
N ALA A 139 2.99 0.55 14.83
CA ALA A 139 4.26 -0.13 15.10
C ALA A 139 4.78 -0.85 13.86
N LEU A 140 3.90 -1.52 13.11
CA LEU A 140 4.27 -2.20 11.86
C LEU A 140 4.66 -1.21 10.75
N LYS A 141 3.98 -0.07 10.64
CA LYS A 141 4.40 1.02 9.75
C LYS A 141 5.75 1.61 10.15
N GLN A 142 6.00 1.80 11.45
CA GLN A 142 7.28 2.28 11.96
C GLN A 142 8.40 1.28 11.64
N PHE A 143 8.14 -0.01 11.85
CA PHE A 143 9.05 -1.09 11.46
C PHE A 143 9.37 -1.03 9.96
N LEU A 144 8.35 -1.03 9.09
CA LEU A 144 8.54 -0.92 7.63
C LEU A 144 9.27 0.37 7.20
N SER A 145 9.07 1.48 7.93
CA SER A 145 9.75 2.75 7.67
C SER A 145 11.23 2.73 8.07
N ALA A 146 11.57 2.08 9.19
CA ALA A 146 12.95 1.92 9.64
C ALA A 146 13.77 1.09 8.64
N PHE A 147 13.19 0.02 8.09
CA PHE A 147 13.83 -0.78 7.03
C PHE A 147 14.01 -0.01 5.72
N SER A 148 13.05 0.84 5.36
CA SER A 148 13.19 1.72 4.18
C SER A 148 14.30 2.76 4.35
N GLN A 149 14.62 3.14 5.59
CA GLN A 149 15.64 4.14 5.92
C GLN A 149 17.05 3.53 5.90
N GLU A 150 17.24 2.34 6.49
CA GLU A 150 18.52 1.62 6.43
C GLU A 150 18.95 1.29 4.99
N HIS A 151 18.00 1.09 4.09
CA HIS A 151 18.31 0.72 2.71
C HIS A 151 18.81 1.89 1.83
N ASN A 152 18.57 3.15 2.22
CA ASN A 152 19.07 4.32 1.50
C ASN A 152 20.53 4.65 1.80
N ASP A 153 21.05 4.19 2.95
CA ASP A 153 22.43 4.49 3.36
C ASP A 153 23.46 3.50 2.78
N ASP A 154 23.02 2.36 2.22
CA ASP A 154 23.91 1.27 1.78
C ASP A 154 24.02 1.07 0.25
N ILE A 155 23.71 2.11 -0.54
CA ILE A 155 23.80 2.11 -2.03
C ILE A 155 25.27 2.24 -2.51
N ARG A 156 26.21 1.50 -1.93
CA ARG A 156 27.61 1.46 -2.42
C ARG A 156 28.14 0.09 -2.84
N ASN A 157 27.39 -1.01 -2.73
CA ASN A 157 27.82 -2.29 -3.32
C ASN A 157 26.65 -3.16 -3.80
N PRO A 158 26.49 -3.41 -5.11
CA PRO A 158 25.47 -4.33 -5.62
C PRO A 158 26.04 -5.76 -5.75
N ALA A 159 25.74 -6.62 -4.79
CA ALA A 159 25.88 -8.07 -4.95
C ALA A 159 24.55 -8.67 -5.44
N LYS A 160 24.62 -9.57 -6.42
CA LYS A 160 23.48 -10.14 -7.16
C LYS A 160 22.55 -11.04 -6.33
N ASP A 161 22.92 -11.39 -5.10
CA ASP A 161 22.10 -12.25 -4.23
C ASP A 161 20.91 -11.52 -3.59
N ASN A 162 20.92 -10.18 -3.56
CA ASN A 162 19.86 -9.38 -2.92
C ASN A 162 18.56 -9.30 -3.74
N GLN A 163 18.55 -9.72 -5.00
CA GLN A 163 17.40 -9.54 -5.89
C GLN A 163 16.30 -10.58 -5.66
N SER A 164 16.65 -11.83 -5.31
CA SER A 164 15.65 -12.85 -4.91
C SER A 164 15.02 -12.55 -3.56
N LEU A 165 15.84 -12.10 -2.61
CA LEU A 165 15.41 -11.71 -1.27
C LEU A 165 14.47 -10.50 -1.31
N LEU A 166 14.65 -9.61 -2.28
CA LEU A 166 13.77 -8.47 -2.54
C LEU A 166 12.42 -8.88 -3.14
N GLU A 167 12.39 -9.87 -4.04
CA GLU A 167 11.14 -10.41 -4.59
C GLU A 167 10.33 -11.16 -3.51
N ASP A 168 10.98 -12.03 -2.73
CA ASP A 168 10.35 -12.73 -1.60
C ASP A 168 9.83 -11.73 -0.54
N MET A 169 10.57 -10.65 -0.27
CA MET A 169 10.10 -9.59 0.63
C MET A 169 8.92 -8.81 0.06
N GLN A 170 8.90 -8.50 -1.24
CA GLN A 170 7.75 -7.83 -1.86
C GLN A 170 6.50 -8.70 -1.80
N ASP A 171 6.62 -10.00 -2.00
CA ASP A 171 5.51 -10.93 -1.88
C ASP A 171 5.03 -11.07 -0.43
N ASN A 172 5.94 -11.08 0.56
CA ASN A 172 5.57 -11.04 1.98
C ASN A 172 4.83 -9.74 2.37
N VAL A 173 5.28 -8.58 1.86
CA VAL A 173 4.59 -7.30 2.10
C VAL A 173 3.23 -7.27 1.43
N ARG A 174 3.09 -7.81 0.21
CA ARG A 174 1.80 -7.94 -0.46
C ARG A 174 0.85 -8.86 0.30
N GLN A 175 1.36 -10.01 0.77
CA GLN A 175 0.59 -10.95 1.57
C GLN A 175 0.08 -10.29 2.86
N LEU A 176 0.95 -9.54 3.55
CA LEU A 176 0.59 -8.81 4.75
C LEU A 176 -0.46 -7.72 4.51
N ILE A 177 -0.39 -7.02 3.38
CA ILE A 177 -1.43 -6.05 2.97
C ILE A 177 -2.75 -6.77 2.72
N TYR A 178 -2.73 -7.92 2.04
CA TYR A 178 -3.94 -8.73 1.84
C TYR A 178 -4.51 -9.21 3.18
N ASP A 179 -3.69 -9.73 4.08
CA ASP A 179 -4.12 -10.21 5.39
C ASP A 179 -4.68 -9.06 6.25
N ALA A 180 -4.10 -7.86 6.17
CA ALA A 180 -4.62 -6.68 6.86
C ALA A 180 -5.95 -6.18 6.28
N VAL A 181 -6.14 -6.27 4.96
CA VAL A 181 -7.41 -5.93 4.29
C VAL A 181 -8.48 -6.96 4.64
N ILE A 182 -8.14 -8.25 4.58
CA ILE A 182 -9.04 -9.36 4.94
C ILE A 182 -9.42 -9.28 6.42
N GLY A 183 -8.44 -9.07 7.31
CA GLY A 183 -8.68 -8.91 8.74
C GLY A 183 -9.61 -7.73 9.04
N ARG A 184 -9.43 -6.59 8.36
CA ARG A 184 -10.37 -5.47 8.47
C ARG A 184 -11.78 -5.84 8.00
N GLN A 185 -11.91 -6.51 6.86
CA GLN A 185 -13.20 -6.93 6.33
C GLN A 185 -13.90 -7.94 7.26
N MET A 186 -13.14 -8.85 7.87
CA MET A 186 -13.67 -9.78 8.87
C MET A 186 -14.19 -9.06 10.11
N ILE A 187 -13.43 -8.11 10.65
CA ILE A 187 -13.88 -7.31 11.80
C ILE A 187 -15.13 -6.52 11.44
N GLU A 188 -15.17 -5.90 10.26
CA GLU A 188 -16.37 -5.21 9.77
C GLU A 188 -17.58 -6.17 9.70
N ALA A 189 -17.40 -7.38 9.16
CA ALA A 189 -18.47 -8.38 9.10
C ALA A 189 -18.93 -8.86 10.50
N THR A 190 -18.00 -9.12 11.42
CA THR A 190 -18.34 -9.53 12.79
C THR A 190 -19.05 -8.41 13.55
N LEU A 191 -18.60 -7.16 13.40
CA LEU A 191 -19.29 -6.00 13.97
C LEU A 191 -20.70 -5.86 13.42
N GLU A 192 -20.88 -6.12 12.14
CA GLU A 192 -22.19 -6.02 11.49
C GLU A 192 -23.14 -7.14 11.96
N GLU A 193 -22.62 -8.36 12.19
CA GLU A 193 -23.39 -9.46 12.78
C GLU A 193 -23.81 -9.14 14.23
N GLU A 194 -22.90 -8.59 15.05
CA GLU A 194 -23.22 -8.16 16.41
C GLU A 194 -24.25 -7.03 16.41
N VAL A 195 -24.12 -6.03 15.52
CA VAL A 195 -25.10 -4.94 15.37
C VAL A 195 -26.47 -5.51 14.99
N GLN A 196 -26.54 -6.44 14.03
CA GLN A 196 -27.80 -7.09 13.65
C GLN A 196 -28.41 -7.91 14.79
N SER A 197 -27.59 -8.57 15.62
CA SER A 197 -28.07 -9.29 16.80
C SER A 197 -28.66 -8.31 17.82
N CYS A 198 -27.94 -7.23 18.12
CA CYS A 198 -28.42 -6.19 19.03
C CYS A 198 -29.70 -5.51 18.51
N GLU A 199 -29.83 -5.27 17.21
CA GLU A 199 -31.06 -4.75 16.59
C GLU A 199 -32.23 -5.73 16.79
N LYS A 200 -32.02 -7.04 16.58
CA LYS A 200 -33.06 -8.05 16.83
C LYS A 200 -33.48 -8.12 18.28
N ASP A 201 -32.53 -8.06 19.21
CA ASP A 201 -32.82 -8.08 20.64
C ASP A 201 -33.55 -6.81 21.08
N PHE A 202 -33.15 -5.66 20.54
CA PHE A 202 -33.85 -4.39 20.74
C PHE A 202 -35.28 -4.46 20.21
N ASP A 203 -35.49 -4.93 18.98
CA ASP A 203 -36.82 -5.09 18.39
C ASP A 203 -37.69 -6.05 19.20
N ALA A 204 -37.13 -7.16 19.69
CA ALA A 204 -37.85 -8.11 20.54
C ALA A 204 -38.27 -7.49 21.88
N CYS A 205 -37.38 -6.74 22.54
CA CYS A 205 -37.69 -6.01 23.77
C CYS A 205 -38.73 -4.90 23.51
N TYR A 206 -38.59 -4.18 22.41
CA TYR A 206 -39.51 -3.13 21.98
C TYR A 206 -40.92 -3.70 21.74
N GLN A 207 -41.04 -4.84 21.06
CA GLN A 207 -42.33 -5.52 20.85
C GLN A 207 -42.96 -6.00 22.17
N LYS A 208 -42.17 -6.50 23.13
CA LYS A 208 -42.67 -6.87 24.47
C LYS A 208 -43.21 -5.65 25.23
N LEU A 209 -42.51 -4.52 25.17
CA LEU A 209 -42.95 -3.28 25.78
C LEU A 209 -44.28 -2.81 25.17
N LEU A 210 -44.38 -2.83 23.84
CA LEU A 210 -45.62 -2.49 23.12
C LEU A 210 -46.80 -3.35 23.53
N HIS A 211 -46.59 -4.67 23.65
CA HIS A 211 -47.64 -5.59 24.10
C HIS A 211 -48.14 -5.23 25.51
N THR A 212 -47.20 -4.95 26.43
CA THR A 212 -47.53 -4.57 27.81
C THR A 212 -48.32 -3.26 27.89
N LEU A 213 -47.95 -2.27 27.06
CA LEU A 213 -48.67 -0.99 26.98
C LEU A 213 -50.08 -1.15 26.41
N ARG A 214 -50.25 -2.05 25.43
CA ARG A 214 -51.55 -2.35 24.81
C ARG A 214 -52.47 -3.12 25.77
N ASP A 215 -51.93 -4.04 26.56
CA ASP A 215 -52.71 -4.79 27.55
C ASP A 215 -53.19 -3.89 28.71
N ASN A 216 -52.34 -2.97 29.17
CA ASN A 216 -52.72 -2.02 30.22
C ASN A 216 -53.82 -1.05 29.78
N THR A 217 -53.90 -0.72 28.50
CA THR A 217 -54.94 0.19 27.96
C THR A 217 -56.30 -0.50 27.80
N ASN A 218 -56.33 -1.81 27.60
CA ASN A 218 -57.57 -2.58 27.47
C ASN A 218 -58.25 -2.94 28.81
N SER A 219 -57.60 -2.73 29.95
CA SER A 219 -58.12 -3.13 31.27
C SER A 219 -59.05 -2.11 31.94
N ALA A 220 -59.26 -0.91 31.36
CA ALA A 220 -60.08 0.15 31.96
C ALA A 220 -61.50 0.17 31.36
N VAL A 221 -62.47 -0.33 32.13
CA VAL A 221 -63.86 -0.55 31.73
C VAL A 221 -64.70 0.72 31.89
N ASN A 222 -65.13 1.31 30.77
CA ASN A 222 -66.38 2.08 30.64
C ASN A 222 -66.85 2.03 29.17
N VAL A 223 -67.68 1.05 28.83
CA VAL A 223 -67.62 0.37 27.52
C VAL A 223 -68.17 1.16 26.33
N GLU A 224 -69.23 1.98 26.47
CA GLU A 224 -69.88 2.55 25.26
C GLU A 224 -69.35 3.93 24.84
N LYS A 225 -69.35 4.93 25.72
CA LYS A 225 -68.88 6.29 25.37
C LYS A 225 -67.39 6.34 25.05
N GLN A 226 -66.62 5.47 25.70
CA GLN A 226 -65.18 5.38 25.50
C GLN A 226 -64.87 4.66 24.19
N GLN A 227 -65.69 3.69 23.77
CA GLN A 227 -65.53 2.99 22.50
C GLN A 227 -65.81 3.89 21.29
N ASP A 228 -66.82 4.76 21.35
CA ASP A 228 -67.04 5.79 20.31
C ASP A 228 -65.87 6.76 20.19
N GLN A 229 -65.28 7.15 21.33
CA GLN A 229 -64.10 8.01 21.38
C GLN A 229 -62.87 7.31 20.79
N GLU A 230 -62.60 6.05 21.18
CA GLU A 230 -61.49 5.26 20.66
C GLU A 230 -61.63 5.01 19.14
N GLN A 231 -62.83 4.73 18.64
CA GLN A 231 -63.08 4.62 17.19
C GLN A 231 -62.76 5.93 16.47
N ARG A 232 -63.09 7.08 17.06
CA ARG A 232 -62.77 8.40 16.50
C ARG A 232 -61.26 8.66 16.48
N ILE A 233 -60.57 8.32 17.56
CA ILE A 233 -59.10 8.42 17.66
C ILE A 233 -58.43 7.53 16.62
N ALA A 234 -58.90 6.29 16.47
CA ALA A 234 -58.41 5.36 15.46
C ALA A 234 -58.60 5.91 14.04
N ALA A 235 -59.81 6.36 13.69
CA ALA A 235 -60.08 6.93 12.36
C ALA A 235 -59.20 8.18 12.06
N MET A 236 -58.91 8.99 13.07
CA MET A 236 -58.01 10.14 12.91
C MET A 236 -56.55 9.73 12.71
N LEU A 237 -56.07 8.74 13.46
CA LEU A 237 -54.73 8.17 13.26
C LEU A 237 -54.58 7.60 11.84
N GLU A 238 -55.59 6.90 11.35
CA GLU A 238 -55.61 6.39 9.97
C GLU A 238 -55.57 7.52 8.95
N ALA A 239 -56.41 8.56 9.13
CA ALA A 239 -56.44 9.72 8.25
C ALA A 239 -55.10 10.49 8.23
N SER A 240 -54.35 10.48 9.34
CA SER A 240 -53.00 11.06 9.44
C SER A 240 -51.90 10.18 8.82
N GLY A 241 -52.23 8.98 8.33
CA GLY A 241 -51.26 8.06 7.73
C GLY A 241 -50.67 7.03 8.70
N GLY A 242 -51.27 6.84 9.88
CA GLY A 242 -50.83 5.88 10.88
C GLY A 242 -50.74 4.43 10.36
N ASN A 243 -51.59 4.03 9.41
CA ASN A 243 -51.54 2.67 8.83
C ASN A 243 -50.27 2.40 8.01
N ASN A 244 -49.60 3.44 7.50
CA ASN A 244 -48.39 3.31 6.68
C ASN A 244 -47.10 3.47 7.50
N CYS A 245 -47.19 3.93 8.75
CA CYS A 245 -46.05 4.08 9.63
C CYS A 245 -45.74 2.73 10.31
N SER A 246 -44.49 2.30 10.29
CA SER A 246 -44.02 1.10 11.00
C SER A 246 -43.75 1.34 12.48
N ASP A 247 -43.63 2.60 12.92
CA ASP A 247 -43.34 2.98 14.30
C ASP A 247 -44.62 2.94 15.16
N GLU A 248 -44.83 1.81 15.83
CA GLU A 248 -45.98 1.57 16.71
C GLU A 248 -45.93 2.43 17.99
N MET A 249 -44.74 2.77 18.49
CA MET A 249 -44.61 3.67 19.66
C MET A 249 -45.08 5.07 19.32
N LEU A 250 -44.70 5.59 18.15
CA LEU A 250 -45.18 6.88 17.68
C LEU A 250 -46.71 6.89 17.53
N LYS A 251 -47.31 5.80 17.04
CA LYS A 251 -48.78 5.66 17.00
C LYS A 251 -49.40 5.72 18.39
N LEU A 252 -48.84 5.01 19.36
CA LEU A 252 -49.31 5.02 20.75
C LEU A 252 -49.16 6.40 21.40
N GLU A 253 -48.04 7.10 21.17
CA GLU A 253 -47.82 8.45 21.68
C GLU A 253 -48.88 9.42 21.16
N ILE A 254 -49.10 9.45 19.85
CA ILE A 254 -50.11 10.31 19.23
C ILE A 254 -51.52 9.91 19.69
N SER A 255 -51.82 8.61 19.81
CA SER A 255 -53.09 8.12 20.36
C SER A 255 -53.33 8.61 21.79
N ASN A 256 -52.27 8.63 22.61
CA ASN A 256 -52.35 9.12 23.99
C ASN A 256 -52.51 10.64 24.06
N GLU A 257 -51.81 11.39 23.20
CA GLU A 257 -52.01 12.85 23.06
C GLU A 257 -53.47 13.16 22.68
N LEU A 258 -54.03 12.43 21.69
CA LEU A 258 -55.43 12.55 21.31
C LEU A 258 -56.37 12.26 22.47
N ARG A 259 -56.16 11.13 23.17
CA ARG A 259 -56.98 10.74 24.32
C ARG A 259 -57.00 11.83 25.40
N LYS A 260 -55.85 12.44 25.71
CA LYS A 260 -55.74 13.56 26.66
C LYS A 260 -56.59 14.77 26.22
N VAL A 261 -56.53 15.16 24.94
CA VAL A 261 -57.31 16.31 24.43
C VAL A 261 -58.82 16.04 24.53
N PHE A 262 -59.27 14.82 24.26
CA PHE A 262 -60.67 14.43 24.46
C PHE A 262 -61.08 14.43 25.94
N SER A 263 -60.25 13.89 26.84
CA SER A 263 -60.52 13.90 28.29
C SER A 263 -60.62 15.32 28.83
N HIS A 264 -59.69 16.21 28.45
CA HIS A 264 -59.74 17.61 28.85
C HIS A 264 -61.03 18.30 28.38
N LEU A 265 -61.49 18.05 27.14
CA LEU A 265 -62.76 18.60 26.68
C LEU A 265 -63.94 18.12 27.55
N GLN A 266 -63.97 16.84 27.93
CA GLN A 266 -65.04 16.31 28.77
C GLN A 266 -65.03 16.94 30.16
N GLU A 267 -63.84 17.10 30.76
CA GLU A 267 -63.64 17.77 32.05
C GLU A 267 -64.09 19.24 31.99
N ASP A 268 -63.65 20.01 30.98
CA ASP A 268 -64.01 21.42 30.83
C ASP A 268 -65.53 21.59 30.63
N LEU A 269 -66.17 20.70 29.84
CA LEU A 269 -67.61 20.75 29.61
C LEU A 269 -68.40 20.42 30.88
N ALA A 270 -67.92 19.46 31.68
CA ALA A 270 -68.50 19.13 32.97
C ALA A 270 -68.36 20.29 33.97
N GLU A 271 -67.19 20.92 34.04
CA GLU A 271 -66.95 22.10 34.89
C GLU A 271 -67.86 23.27 34.52
N TYR A 272 -68.06 23.53 33.21
CA TYR A 272 -68.98 24.57 32.76
C TYR A 272 -70.45 24.26 33.06
N GLU A 273 -70.85 22.98 32.99
CA GLU A 273 -72.20 22.55 33.36
C GLU A 273 -72.44 22.70 34.86
N GLU A 274 -71.48 22.27 35.69
CA GLU A 274 -71.53 22.45 37.14
C GLU A 274 -71.56 23.93 37.52
N GLY A 275 -70.68 24.75 36.93
CA GLY A 275 -70.66 26.20 37.13
C GLY A 275 -71.96 26.88 36.69
N PHE A 276 -72.59 26.40 35.62
CA PHE A 276 -73.92 26.86 35.19
C PHE A 276 -74.98 26.49 36.22
N ILE A 277 -75.06 25.23 36.64
CA ILE A 277 -76.04 24.76 37.62
C ILE A 277 -75.91 25.53 38.94
N ASN A 278 -74.68 25.76 39.41
CA ASN A 278 -74.40 26.54 40.61
C ASN A 278 -74.87 27.99 40.48
N ALA A 279 -74.56 28.67 39.36
CA ALA A 279 -75.01 30.04 39.13
C ALA A 279 -76.54 30.15 38.91
N ALA A 280 -77.13 29.19 38.20
CA ALA A 280 -78.55 29.17 37.86
C ALA A 280 -79.45 28.75 39.04
N SER A 281 -78.95 27.95 39.99
CA SER A 281 -79.67 27.52 41.19
C SER A 281 -79.75 28.59 42.29
N ALA A 282 -79.00 29.69 42.14
CA ALA A 282 -79.02 30.81 43.07
C ALA A 282 -80.45 31.36 43.27
N SER A 283 -80.72 31.87 44.48
CA SER A 283 -82.05 32.36 44.89
C SER A 283 -82.57 33.50 43.99
N ASP A 284 -81.69 34.24 43.35
CA ASP A 284 -81.98 35.34 42.43
C ASP A 284 -82.11 34.91 40.96
N ALA A 285 -82.00 33.61 40.66
CA ALA A 285 -82.25 32.98 39.36
C ALA A 285 -83.33 31.88 39.50
N ALA A 286 -83.06 30.61 39.19
CA ALA A 286 -84.07 29.54 39.21
C ALA A 286 -84.44 29.08 40.64
N GLY A 287 -83.63 29.42 41.65
CA GLY A 287 -83.93 29.20 43.07
C GLY A 287 -83.85 27.75 43.56
N SER A 288 -83.58 26.78 42.68
CA SER A 288 -83.29 25.38 43.03
C SER A 288 -82.44 24.71 41.96
N ILE A 289 -81.74 23.64 42.34
CA ILE A 289 -80.92 22.84 41.42
C ILE A 289 -81.80 22.12 40.39
N GLU A 290 -82.97 21.64 40.80
CA GLU A 290 -83.94 20.97 39.91
C GLU A 290 -84.48 21.92 38.83
N ALA A 291 -84.81 23.16 39.22
CA ALA A 291 -85.23 24.19 38.28
C ALA A 291 -84.10 24.61 37.34
N ALA A 292 -82.86 24.72 37.84
CA ALA A 292 -81.68 25.05 37.04
C ALA A 292 -81.32 23.97 35.99
N SER A 293 -81.57 22.70 36.33
CA SER A 293 -81.32 21.54 35.45
C SER A 293 -82.43 21.33 34.42
N SER A 294 -83.61 21.94 34.64
CA SER A 294 -84.71 21.92 33.68
C SER A 294 -84.41 22.82 32.47
N LYS A 295 -84.79 22.37 31.27
CA LYS A 295 -84.66 23.15 30.03
C LYS A 295 -85.30 24.55 30.10
N GLY A 296 -86.32 24.72 30.95
CA GLY A 296 -87.07 25.96 31.10
C GLY A 296 -86.88 26.66 32.44
N GLY A 297 -85.85 26.34 33.24
CA GLY A 297 -85.61 27.05 34.50
C GLY A 297 -86.71 26.85 35.57
N GLY A 298 -87.46 25.74 35.47
CA GLY A 298 -88.63 25.46 36.33
C GLY A 298 -89.95 26.08 35.86
N TRP A 299 -89.98 26.78 34.72
CA TRP A 299 -91.20 27.34 34.14
C TRP A 299 -91.97 26.33 33.29
N SER A 300 -93.28 26.53 33.15
CA SER A 300 -94.11 25.76 32.22
C SER A 300 -93.72 26.09 30.77
N GLU A 301 -93.80 25.10 29.88
CA GLU A 301 -93.44 25.24 28.46
C GLU A 301 -94.20 26.39 27.78
N ALA A 302 -95.49 26.57 28.09
CA ALA A 302 -96.31 27.65 27.53
C ALA A 302 -95.89 29.06 28.01
N ASN A 303 -95.32 29.18 29.21
CA ASN A 303 -94.80 30.46 29.72
C ASN A 303 -93.38 30.70 29.19
N GLU A 304 -92.57 29.65 29.09
CA GLU A 304 -91.23 29.69 28.50
C GLU A 304 -91.27 30.10 27.03
N GLU A 305 -92.17 29.55 26.22
CA GLU A 305 -92.34 29.95 24.82
C GLU A 305 -92.74 31.41 24.66
N ARG A 306 -93.68 31.88 25.50
CA ARG A 306 -94.12 33.28 25.52
C ARG A 306 -92.98 34.21 25.90
N PHE A 307 -92.24 33.85 26.95
CA PHE A 307 -91.04 34.54 27.39
C PHE A 307 -89.99 34.63 26.26
N LEU A 308 -89.65 33.50 25.64
CA LEU A 308 -88.66 33.43 24.55
C LEU A 308 -89.06 34.20 23.31
N LYS A 309 -90.36 34.29 22.99
CA LYS A 309 -90.87 35.13 21.88
C LYS A 309 -90.63 36.61 22.17
N VAL A 310 -90.96 37.07 23.38
CA VAL A 310 -90.74 38.47 23.80
C VAL A 310 -89.25 38.78 23.86
N LEU A 311 -88.45 37.91 24.49
CA LEU A 311 -87.01 38.07 24.63
C LEU A 311 -86.31 38.18 23.26
N ARG A 312 -86.62 37.27 22.32
CA ARG A 312 -86.08 37.35 20.94
C ARG A 312 -86.53 38.62 20.22
N SER A 313 -87.79 39.02 20.38
CA SER A 313 -88.29 40.24 19.75
C SER A 313 -87.62 41.51 20.30
N TYR A 314 -87.32 41.55 21.60
CA TYR A 314 -86.61 42.64 22.25
C TYR A 314 -85.16 42.73 21.75
N GLU A 315 -84.48 41.59 21.65
CA GLU A 315 -83.09 41.51 21.19
C GLU A 315 -82.92 41.86 19.72
N ASN A 316 -83.86 41.43 18.88
CA ASN A 316 -83.83 41.75 17.45
C ASN A 316 -84.15 43.22 17.16
N LYS A 317 -84.99 43.86 17.99
CA LYS A 317 -85.47 45.23 17.73
C LYS A 317 -84.59 46.32 18.36
N HIS A 318 -83.82 46.02 19.41
CA HIS A 318 -83.13 47.05 20.19
C HIS A 318 -81.62 46.76 20.31
N GLY A 319 -80.86 47.15 19.28
CA GLY A 319 -79.40 47.13 19.30
C GLY A 319 -78.80 48.19 20.23
N ALA A 320 -77.71 47.82 20.93
CA ALA A 320 -76.77 48.61 21.76
C ALA A 320 -77.31 49.53 22.89
N GLY A 321 -78.57 49.99 22.87
CA GLY A 321 -79.17 50.86 23.89
C GLY A 321 -80.22 50.14 24.76
N LYS A 322 -79.80 49.12 25.52
CA LYS A 322 -80.70 48.26 26.30
C LYS A 322 -81.18 48.95 27.57
N LYS A 323 -82.42 49.45 27.61
CA LYS A 323 -83.12 49.74 28.88
C LYS A 323 -83.78 48.44 29.37
N PRO A 324 -83.30 47.80 30.44
CA PRO A 324 -83.84 46.52 30.92
C PRO A 324 -85.30 46.61 31.35
N GLN A 325 -85.74 47.80 31.78
CA GLN A 325 -87.12 48.06 32.20
C GLN A 325 -88.13 47.79 31.07
N LEU A 326 -87.81 48.13 29.81
CA LEU A 326 -88.72 47.90 28.69
C LEU A 326 -88.97 46.40 28.42
N LEU A 327 -87.97 45.56 28.67
CA LEU A 327 -88.13 44.10 28.58
C LEU A 327 -89.07 43.60 29.67
N TYR A 328 -88.88 44.09 30.90
CA TYR A 328 -89.73 43.72 32.04
C TYR A 328 -91.18 44.17 31.84
N ASP A 329 -91.41 45.37 31.33
CA ASP A 329 -92.75 45.90 31.05
C ASP A 329 -93.47 45.06 29.97
N GLN A 330 -92.77 44.68 28.89
CA GLN A 330 -93.32 43.83 27.83
C GLN A 330 -93.62 42.41 28.33
N LEU A 331 -92.76 41.84 29.18
CA LEU A 331 -92.96 40.52 29.76
C LEU A 331 -94.15 40.50 30.74
N ALA A 332 -94.33 41.56 31.54
CA ALA A 332 -95.47 41.68 32.45
C ALA A 332 -96.82 41.72 31.71
N LEU A 333 -96.87 42.29 30.50
CA LEU A 333 -98.08 42.31 29.67
C LEU A 333 -98.43 40.93 29.08
N VAL A 334 -97.43 40.14 28.71
CA VAL A 334 -97.61 38.83 28.07
C VAL A 334 -97.81 37.71 29.10
N LEU A 335 -97.33 37.91 30.34
CA LEU A 335 -97.40 36.96 31.44
C LEU A 335 -98.05 37.60 32.68
N PRO A 336 -99.36 37.91 32.62
CA PRO A 336 -100.04 38.63 33.70
C PRO A 336 -100.14 37.82 35.00
N ASN A 337 -100.02 36.49 34.92
CA ASN A 337 -100.14 35.59 36.07
C ASN A 337 -98.80 35.36 36.81
N VAL A 338 -97.70 35.92 36.33
CA VAL A 338 -96.36 35.72 36.90
C VAL A 338 -95.88 37.03 37.54
N PRO A 339 -95.45 37.03 38.82
CA PRO A 339 -94.99 38.24 39.47
C PRO A 339 -93.67 38.75 38.85
N LEU A 340 -93.50 40.08 38.85
CA LEU A 340 -92.33 40.74 38.25
C LEU A 340 -90.99 40.25 38.82
N ILE A 341 -90.96 39.84 40.09
CA ILE A 341 -89.76 39.30 40.74
C ILE A 341 -89.34 37.99 40.09
N GLU A 342 -90.29 37.08 39.82
CA GLU A 342 -90.01 35.82 39.12
C GLU A 342 -89.60 36.04 37.67
N ILE A 343 -90.18 37.04 36.99
CA ILE A 343 -89.74 37.44 35.65
C ILE A 343 -88.28 37.88 35.66
N LYS A 344 -87.86 38.71 36.63
CA LYS A 344 -86.46 39.16 36.76
C LYS A 344 -85.50 38.00 37.04
N LYS A 345 -85.90 37.08 37.92
CA LYS A 345 -85.18 35.84 38.21
C LYS A 345 -84.98 34.98 36.96
N HIS A 346 -86.04 34.81 36.18
CA HIS A 346 -85.99 34.02 34.95
C HIS A 346 -85.15 34.67 33.84
N VAL A 347 -85.14 36.01 33.76
CA VAL A 347 -84.22 36.74 32.87
C VAL A 347 -82.76 36.48 33.26
N LYS A 348 -82.42 36.48 34.57
CA LYS A 348 -81.08 36.12 35.04
C LYS A 348 -80.71 34.67 34.72
N PHE A 349 -81.63 33.71 34.93
CA PHE A 349 -81.44 32.32 34.51
C PHE A 349 -81.07 32.22 33.02
N HIS A 350 -81.80 32.91 32.14
CA HIS A 350 -81.51 32.93 30.70
C HIS A 350 -80.19 33.62 30.35
N GLN A 351 -79.75 34.62 31.13
CA GLN A 351 -78.41 35.20 30.97
C GLN A 351 -77.32 34.18 31.28
N HIS A 352 -77.44 33.46 32.40
CA HIS A 352 -76.52 32.37 32.75
C HIS A 352 -76.53 31.24 31.72
N TYR A 353 -77.72 30.86 31.23
CA TYR A 353 -77.87 29.82 30.21
C TYR A 353 -77.22 30.20 28.88
N ARG A 354 -77.39 31.46 28.44
CA ARG A 354 -76.73 31.96 27.22
C ARG A 354 -75.22 31.99 27.37
N PHE A 355 -74.72 32.48 28.50
CA PHE A 355 -73.29 32.51 28.78
C PHE A 355 -72.68 31.10 28.80
N TYR A 356 -73.36 30.14 29.42
CA TYR A 356 -72.98 28.73 29.38
C TYR A 356 -72.95 28.17 27.95
N GLN A 357 -73.99 28.42 27.16
CA GLN A 357 -74.05 27.98 25.76
C GLN A 357 -72.94 28.59 24.90
N GLU A 358 -72.60 29.86 25.13
CA GLU A 358 -71.49 30.54 24.45
C GLU A 358 -70.15 29.94 24.85
N LYS A 359 -69.88 29.78 26.16
CA LYS A 359 -68.65 29.11 26.65
C LYS A 359 -68.50 27.69 26.10
N ARG A 360 -69.58 26.91 26.09
CA ARG A 360 -69.60 25.55 25.53
C ARG A 360 -69.24 25.56 24.05
N LYS A 361 -69.82 26.46 23.25
CA LYS A 361 -69.49 26.61 21.83
C LYS A 361 -68.06 27.06 21.62
N ASP A 362 -67.56 28.00 22.41
CA ASP A 362 -66.20 28.50 22.34
C ASP A 362 -65.19 27.39 22.62
N ARG A 363 -65.44 26.59 23.65
CA ARG A 363 -64.59 25.46 24.00
C ARG A 363 -64.61 24.36 22.95
N GLN A 364 -65.78 24.05 22.38
CA GLN A 364 -65.87 23.12 21.24
C GLN A 364 -65.08 23.63 20.02
N ARG A 365 -65.12 24.94 19.73
CA ARG A 365 -64.32 25.54 18.65
C ARG A 365 -62.82 25.46 18.93
N GLU A 366 -62.40 25.71 20.17
CA GLU A 366 -60.99 25.58 20.56
C GLU A 366 -60.50 24.13 20.50
N PHE A 367 -61.32 23.19 20.96
CA PHE A 367 -61.05 21.75 20.84
C PHE A 367 -60.88 21.33 19.38
N GLN A 368 -61.79 21.77 18.49
CA GLN A 368 -61.68 21.45 17.06
C GLN A 368 -60.36 21.97 16.46
N ARG A 369 -59.95 23.20 16.81
CA ARG A 369 -58.66 23.75 16.38
C ARG A 369 -57.47 22.93 16.90
N LYS A 370 -57.47 22.60 18.19
CA LYS A 370 -56.41 21.77 18.81
C LYS A 370 -56.34 20.39 18.17
N LEU A 371 -57.49 19.82 17.82
CA LEU A 371 -57.59 18.52 17.18
C LEU A 371 -57.03 18.55 15.75
N GLU A 372 -57.34 19.60 14.98
CA GLU A 372 -56.74 19.85 13.66
C GLU A 372 -55.23 20.08 13.73
N GLU A 373 -54.75 20.87 14.69
CA GLU A 373 -53.33 21.08 14.94
C GLU A 373 -52.61 19.77 15.26
N LEU A 374 -53.19 18.94 16.13
CA LEU A 374 -52.62 17.65 16.50
C LEU A 374 -52.64 16.68 15.32
N GLN A 375 -53.69 16.67 14.52
CA GLN A 375 -53.79 15.83 13.32
C GLN A 375 -52.76 16.22 12.25
N ASN A 376 -52.53 17.51 12.05
CA ASN A 376 -51.49 18.02 11.15
C ASN A 376 -50.08 17.70 11.68
N GLY A 377 -49.88 17.85 13.00
CA GLY A 377 -48.65 17.45 13.69
C GLY A 377 -48.37 15.96 13.54
N ALA A 378 -49.36 15.11 13.79
CA ALA A 378 -49.32 13.67 13.62
C ALA A 378 -48.95 13.28 12.18
N THR A 379 -49.62 13.88 11.19
CA THR A 379 -49.33 13.65 9.76
C THR A 379 -47.88 13.96 9.41
N THR A 380 -47.34 15.06 9.97
CA THR A 380 -45.95 15.46 9.76
C THR A 380 -44.98 14.49 10.45
N ARG A 381 -45.25 14.11 11.71
CA ARG A 381 -44.43 13.15 12.45
C ARG A 381 -44.41 11.78 11.76
N PHE A 382 -45.56 11.25 11.34
CA PHE A 382 -45.64 9.99 10.61
C PHE A 382 -44.88 10.04 9.29
N ARG A 383 -44.99 11.13 8.53
CA ARG A 383 -44.22 11.29 7.29
C ARG A 383 -42.72 11.24 7.55
N THR A 384 -42.24 11.98 8.53
CA THR A 384 -40.82 12.00 8.90
C THR A 384 -40.34 10.61 9.33
N ALA A 385 -41.13 9.90 10.14
CA ALA A 385 -40.80 8.53 10.57
C ALA A 385 -40.74 7.56 9.37
N MET A 386 -41.68 7.66 8.42
CA MET A 386 -41.66 6.85 7.20
C MET A 386 -40.44 7.15 6.31
N GLU A 387 -40.07 8.42 6.16
CA GLU A 387 -38.89 8.82 5.38
C GLU A 387 -37.59 8.29 6.03
N GLN A 388 -37.50 8.35 7.36
CA GLN A 388 -36.36 7.80 8.10
C GLN A 388 -36.25 6.29 7.94
N GLU A 389 -37.36 5.56 8.01
CA GLU A 389 -37.37 4.11 7.82
C GLU A 389 -37.00 3.72 6.38
N GLN A 390 -37.53 4.42 5.38
CA GLN A 390 -37.14 4.21 3.99
C GLN A 390 -35.65 4.43 3.76
N GLU A 391 -35.09 5.48 4.36
CA GLU A 391 -33.66 5.76 4.27
C GLU A 391 -32.81 4.69 4.98
N ARG A 392 -33.28 4.18 6.13
CA ARG A 392 -32.64 3.05 6.83
C ARG A 392 -32.62 1.80 5.96
N VAL A 393 -33.76 1.42 5.36
CA VAL A 393 -33.87 0.27 4.46
C VAL A 393 -32.94 0.43 3.25
N ARG A 394 -32.87 1.62 2.64
CA ARG A 394 -31.94 1.89 1.53
C ARG A 394 -30.48 1.69 1.93
N LYS A 395 -30.08 2.16 3.11
CA LYS A 395 -28.70 1.99 3.62
C LYS A 395 -28.37 0.52 3.84
N LEU A 396 -29.28 -0.25 4.45
CA LEU A 396 -29.10 -1.69 4.61
C LEU A 396 -28.96 -2.41 3.27
N GLN A 397 -29.77 -2.02 2.28
CA GLN A 397 -29.67 -2.60 0.94
C GLN A 397 -28.34 -2.28 0.26
N GLN A 398 -27.84 -1.05 0.40
CA GLN A 398 -26.51 -0.67 -0.11
C GLN A 398 -25.38 -1.46 0.55
N LEU A 399 -25.45 -1.67 1.87
CA LEU A 399 -24.48 -2.48 2.60
C LEU A 399 -24.51 -3.94 2.14
N HIS A 400 -25.71 -4.51 1.98
CA HIS A 400 -25.88 -5.84 1.45
C HIS A 400 -25.28 -6.00 0.04
N ASP A 401 -25.54 -5.04 -0.86
CA ASP A 401 -24.98 -5.02 -2.20
C ASP A 401 -23.44 -4.91 -2.18
N MET A 402 -22.89 -4.09 -1.26
CA MET A 402 -21.45 -3.99 -1.06
C MET A 402 -20.84 -5.30 -0.55
N GLN A 403 -21.52 -5.99 0.36
CA GLN A 403 -21.06 -7.28 0.88
C GLN A 403 -21.07 -8.34 -0.21
N GLN A 404 -22.14 -8.44 -1.01
CA GLN A 404 -22.18 -9.33 -2.17
C GLN A 404 -21.03 -9.06 -3.16
N GLN A 405 -20.70 -7.79 -3.42
CA GLN A 405 -19.57 -7.44 -4.27
C GLN A 405 -18.22 -7.86 -3.66
N CYS A 406 -18.06 -7.72 -2.35
CA CYS A 406 -16.88 -8.19 -1.63
C CYS A 406 -16.74 -9.71 -1.75
N ASP A 407 -17.83 -10.46 -1.55
CA ASP A 407 -17.84 -11.92 -1.65
C ASP A 407 -17.51 -12.40 -3.06
N GLN A 408 -18.12 -11.79 -4.08
CA GLN A 408 -17.80 -12.07 -5.49
C GLN A 408 -16.33 -11.84 -5.82
N ARG A 409 -15.74 -10.74 -5.31
CA ARG A 409 -14.30 -10.49 -5.51
C ARG A 409 -13.44 -11.49 -4.75
N HIS A 410 -13.85 -11.91 -3.56
CA HIS A 410 -13.16 -12.94 -2.79
C HIS A 410 -13.12 -14.25 -3.54
N GLU A 411 -14.25 -14.65 -4.15
CA GLU A 411 -14.32 -15.85 -4.97
C GLU A 411 -13.42 -15.75 -6.21
N GLN A 412 -13.42 -14.61 -6.91
CA GLN A 412 -12.51 -14.37 -8.05
C GLN A 412 -11.03 -14.45 -7.64
N ILE A 413 -10.66 -13.87 -6.50
CA ILE A 413 -9.29 -13.94 -5.96
C ILE A 413 -8.93 -15.38 -5.61
N SER A 414 -9.85 -16.14 -5.00
CA SER A 414 -9.65 -17.54 -4.66
C SER A 414 -9.42 -18.40 -5.92
N GLN A 415 -10.28 -18.24 -6.94
CA GLN A 415 -10.11 -18.90 -8.23
C GLN A 415 -8.76 -18.52 -8.87
N TRP A 416 -8.39 -17.24 -8.84
CA TRP A 416 -7.10 -16.78 -9.35
C TRP A 416 -5.91 -17.42 -8.61
N ARG A 417 -5.96 -17.49 -7.26
CA ARG A 417 -4.91 -18.15 -6.45
C ARG A 417 -4.74 -19.61 -6.85
N VAL A 418 -5.84 -20.37 -6.97
CA VAL A 418 -5.80 -21.78 -7.41
C VAL A 418 -5.19 -21.91 -8.81
N THR A 419 -5.58 -21.04 -9.76
CA THR A 419 -5.01 -21.08 -11.11
C THR A 419 -3.53 -20.70 -11.14
N LYS A 420 -3.09 -19.74 -10.31
CA LYS A 420 -1.70 -19.34 -10.20
C LYS A 420 -0.85 -20.47 -9.61
N GLU A 421 -1.27 -21.06 -8.50
CA GLU A 421 -0.59 -22.21 -7.90
C GLU A 421 -0.50 -23.40 -8.86
N ALA A 422 -1.56 -23.67 -9.62
CA ALA A 422 -1.53 -24.73 -10.63
C ALA A 422 -0.49 -24.47 -11.73
N LYS A 423 -0.38 -23.22 -12.21
CA LYS A 423 0.65 -22.82 -13.18
C LYS A 423 2.05 -22.95 -12.60
N GLU A 424 2.29 -22.47 -11.38
CA GLU A 424 3.59 -22.58 -10.72
C GLU A 424 4.01 -24.05 -10.50
N ARG A 425 3.07 -24.94 -10.16
CA ARG A 425 3.34 -26.39 -10.08
C ARG A 425 3.75 -26.96 -11.44
N ILE A 426 3.06 -26.59 -12.52
CA ILE A 426 3.40 -27.05 -13.88
C ILE A 426 4.78 -26.52 -14.29
N GLU A 427 5.07 -25.24 -14.08
CA GLU A 427 6.36 -24.63 -14.40
C GLU A 427 7.51 -25.26 -13.58
N LYS A 428 7.26 -25.61 -12.32
CA LYS A 428 8.23 -26.34 -11.50
C LYS A 428 8.51 -27.73 -12.06
N GLN A 429 7.47 -28.47 -12.43
CA GLN A 429 7.61 -29.79 -13.06
C GLN A 429 8.34 -29.71 -14.41
N GLN A 430 8.05 -28.69 -15.22
CA GLN A 430 8.73 -28.46 -16.50
C GLN A 430 10.23 -28.18 -16.29
N ARG A 431 10.59 -27.31 -15.34
CA ARG A 431 11.99 -27.05 -14.99
C ARG A 431 12.72 -28.30 -14.50
N GLU A 432 12.06 -29.14 -13.72
CA GLU A 432 12.64 -30.41 -13.25
C GLU A 432 12.87 -31.39 -14.42
N ILE A 433 11.92 -31.50 -15.34
CA ILE A 433 12.07 -32.32 -16.55
C ILE A 433 13.21 -31.79 -17.43
N GLU A 434 13.28 -30.48 -17.66
CA GLU A 434 14.35 -29.85 -18.45
C GLU A 434 15.74 -30.08 -17.82
N GLN A 435 15.85 -29.96 -16.49
CA GLN A 435 17.09 -30.26 -15.77
C GLN A 435 17.48 -31.74 -15.90
N LEU A 436 16.51 -32.67 -15.82
CA LEU A 436 16.78 -34.09 -16.02
C LEU A 436 17.24 -34.39 -17.45
N LEU A 437 16.62 -33.76 -18.46
CA LEU A 437 17.01 -33.91 -19.86
C LEU A 437 18.41 -33.34 -20.13
N GLU A 438 18.73 -32.16 -19.60
CA GLU A 438 20.06 -31.55 -19.76
C GLU A 438 21.13 -32.40 -19.06
N ASN A 439 20.85 -32.90 -17.86
CA ASN A 439 21.74 -33.81 -17.15
C ASN A 439 21.95 -35.13 -17.91
N GLN A 440 20.91 -35.66 -18.58
CA GLN A 440 21.05 -36.85 -19.43
C GLN A 440 21.92 -36.54 -20.66
N LYS A 441 21.68 -35.42 -21.32
CA LYS A 441 22.45 -34.97 -22.48
C LYS A 441 23.93 -34.76 -22.14
N GLN A 442 24.24 -34.13 -21.01
CA GLN A 442 25.61 -33.96 -20.53
C GLN A 442 26.30 -35.29 -20.27
N LYS A 443 25.60 -36.26 -19.66
CA LYS A 443 26.14 -37.62 -19.47
C LYS A 443 26.41 -38.33 -20.79
N GLU A 444 25.53 -38.18 -21.78
CA GLU A 444 25.73 -38.75 -23.11
C GLU A 444 26.92 -38.11 -23.83
N GLU A 445 27.06 -36.79 -23.77
CA GLU A 445 28.20 -36.04 -24.32
C GLU A 445 29.52 -36.44 -23.64
N GLU A 446 29.52 -36.59 -22.31
CA GLU A 446 30.70 -37.06 -21.56
C GLU A 446 31.09 -38.48 -21.97
N LEU A 447 30.11 -39.38 -22.12
CA LEU A 447 30.34 -40.75 -22.59
C LEU A 447 30.92 -40.76 -24.02
N GLN A 448 30.39 -39.93 -24.92
CA GLN A 448 30.93 -39.79 -26.27
C GLN A 448 32.35 -39.23 -26.27
N TRP A 449 32.62 -38.23 -25.43
CA TRP A 449 33.94 -37.65 -25.27
C TRP A 449 34.95 -38.68 -24.74
N ARG A 450 34.58 -39.44 -23.71
CA ARG A 450 35.40 -40.54 -23.17
C ARG A 450 35.70 -41.59 -24.25
N ARG A 451 34.70 -42.02 -25.02
CA ARG A 451 34.91 -42.96 -26.13
C ARG A 451 35.89 -42.43 -27.18
N LYS A 452 35.76 -41.16 -27.59
CA LYS A 452 36.68 -40.53 -28.54
C LYS A 452 38.09 -40.44 -27.97
N HIS A 453 38.22 -40.06 -26.71
CA HIS A 453 39.51 -39.98 -26.02
C HIS A 453 40.18 -41.36 -25.91
N ASP A 454 39.43 -42.41 -25.57
CA ASP A 454 39.94 -43.78 -25.50
C ASP A 454 40.38 -44.28 -26.89
N GLN A 455 39.62 -43.99 -27.95
CA GLN A 455 40.02 -44.29 -29.32
C GLN A 455 41.31 -43.58 -29.72
N GLN A 456 41.45 -42.30 -29.39
CA GLN A 456 42.69 -41.53 -29.64
C GLN A 456 43.87 -42.11 -28.87
N LYS A 457 43.67 -42.52 -27.61
CA LYS A 457 44.71 -43.16 -26.80
C LYS A 457 45.19 -44.45 -27.43
N ILE A 458 44.27 -45.32 -27.87
CA ILE A 458 44.61 -46.57 -28.57
C ILE A 458 45.41 -46.26 -29.85
N ALA A 459 44.96 -45.30 -30.67
CA ALA A 459 45.66 -44.93 -31.90
C ALA A 459 47.08 -44.40 -31.64
N VAL A 460 47.27 -43.59 -30.58
CA VAL A 460 48.60 -43.10 -30.17
C VAL A 460 49.49 -44.25 -29.70
N ASP A 461 48.95 -45.19 -28.94
CA ASP A 461 49.71 -46.34 -28.45
C ASP A 461 50.10 -47.30 -29.60
N GLU A 462 49.22 -47.52 -30.58
CA GLU A 462 49.53 -48.25 -31.81
C GLU A 462 50.62 -47.56 -32.63
N TYR A 463 50.54 -46.25 -32.81
CA TYR A 463 51.57 -45.48 -33.51
C TYR A 463 52.93 -45.56 -32.79
N LYS A 464 52.95 -45.48 -31.45
CA LYS A 464 54.19 -45.65 -30.66
C LYS A 464 54.78 -47.05 -30.81
N LYS A 465 53.94 -48.09 -30.79
CA LYS A 465 54.36 -49.48 -31.05
C LYS A 465 54.93 -49.64 -32.47
N GLY A 466 54.27 -49.08 -33.48
CA GLY A 466 54.77 -49.07 -34.85
C GLY A 466 56.13 -48.36 -34.97
N LYS A 467 56.28 -47.19 -34.35
CA LYS A 467 57.51 -46.40 -34.39
C LYS A 467 58.68 -47.07 -33.64
N THR A 468 58.40 -47.80 -32.56
CA THR A 468 59.44 -48.57 -31.86
C THR A 468 59.89 -49.79 -32.67
N LEU A 469 58.96 -50.50 -33.33
CA LEU A 469 59.31 -51.57 -34.26
C LEU A 469 60.13 -51.06 -35.44
N GLN A 470 59.78 -49.91 -36.00
CA GLN A 470 60.54 -49.28 -37.09
C GLN A 470 61.96 -48.93 -36.65
N LYS A 471 62.14 -48.33 -35.46
CA LYS A 471 63.47 -48.06 -34.91
C LYS A 471 64.31 -49.32 -34.75
N MET A 472 63.74 -50.42 -34.25
CA MET A 472 64.47 -51.69 -34.13
C MET A 472 64.86 -52.26 -35.51
N ALA A 473 64.04 -52.05 -36.54
CA ALA A 473 64.36 -52.47 -37.91
C ALA A 473 65.49 -51.61 -38.50
N ASP A 474 65.42 -50.29 -38.33
CA ASP A 474 66.45 -49.35 -38.78
C ASP A 474 67.78 -49.61 -38.05
N GLU A 475 67.75 -49.83 -36.73
CA GLU A 475 68.94 -50.20 -35.95
C GLU A 475 69.58 -51.50 -36.46
N LYS A 476 68.79 -52.54 -36.75
CA LYS A 476 69.32 -53.76 -37.36
C LYS A 476 69.98 -53.52 -38.71
N LEU A 477 69.37 -52.70 -39.56
CA LEU A 477 69.92 -52.36 -40.88
C LEU A 477 71.25 -51.59 -40.74
N THR A 478 71.30 -50.61 -39.84
CA THR A 478 72.55 -49.85 -39.57
C THR A 478 73.68 -50.74 -39.03
N MET A 479 73.36 -51.70 -38.17
CA MET A 479 74.34 -52.67 -37.66
C MET A 479 74.90 -53.56 -38.76
N GLU A 480 74.07 -53.98 -39.72
CA GLU A 480 74.48 -54.77 -40.88
C GLU A 480 75.39 -53.96 -41.82
N GLU A 481 75.06 -52.68 -42.07
CA GLU A 481 75.91 -51.76 -42.84
C GLU A 481 77.26 -51.47 -42.16
N GLU A 482 77.28 -51.38 -40.83
CA GLU A 482 78.51 -51.19 -40.06
C GLU A 482 79.42 -52.42 -40.09
N GLN A 483 78.84 -53.63 -40.04
CA GLN A 483 79.59 -54.87 -40.22
C GLN A 483 80.26 -54.91 -41.60
N ARG A 484 79.52 -54.58 -42.66
CA ARG A 484 80.08 -54.52 -44.03
C ARG A 484 81.22 -53.50 -44.16
N ARG A 485 81.07 -52.31 -43.57
CA ARG A 485 82.14 -51.28 -43.53
C ARG A 485 83.34 -51.71 -42.68
N GLY A 486 83.14 -52.59 -41.69
CA GLY A 486 84.21 -53.19 -40.89
C GLY A 486 85.06 -54.14 -41.72
N GLU A 487 84.43 -55.01 -42.50
CA GLU A 487 85.08 -55.97 -43.40
C GLU A 487 85.88 -55.26 -44.50
N GLU A 488 85.31 -54.21 -45.12
CA GLU A 488 85.99 -53.40 -46.14
C GLU A 488 87.27 -52.72 -45.57
N ARG A 489 87.23 -52.22 -44.33
CA ARG A 489 88.39 -51.62 -43.66
C ARG A 489 89.47 -52.65 -43.32
N ALA A 490 89.09 -53.85 -42.93
CA ALA A 490 90.05 -54.93 -42.66
C ALA A 490 90.84 -55.30 -43.94
N LEU A 491 90.17 -55.38 -45.09
CA LEU A 491 90.81 -55.62 -46.39
C LEU A 491 91.78 -54.48 -46.77
N GLN A 492 91.38 -53.21 -46.57
CA GLN A 492 92.25 -52.06 -46.85
C GLN A 492 93.47 -51.99 -45.91
N SER A 493 93.35 -52.48 -44.68
CA SER A 493 94.45 -52.50 -43.72
C SER A 493 95.63 -53.36 -44.20
N VAL A 494 95.34 -54.51 -44.81
CA VAL A 494 96.37 -55.41 -45.38
C VAL A 494 97.13 -54.71 -46.52
N VAL A 495 96.40 -54.10 -47.46
CA VAL A 495 97.00 -53.36 -48.59
C VAL A 495 97.83 -52.17 -48.12
N ASN A 496 97.38 -51.46 -47.09
CA ASN A 496 98.15 -50.35 -46.52
C ASN A 496 99.42 -50.83 -45.80
N ALA A 497 99.39 -51.99 -45.13
CA ALA A 497 100.58 -52.56 -44.49
C ALA A 497 101.68 -52.87 -45.52
N GLU A 498 101.32 -53.48 -46.65
CA GLU A 498 102.24 -53.74 -47.78
C GLU A 498 102.81 -52.43 -48.35
N ARG A 499 101.96 -51.41 -48.50
CA ARG A 499 102.37 -50.10 -49.02
C ARG A 499 103.31 -49.34 -48.08
N VAL A 500 103.15 -49.51 -46.77
CA VAL A 500 104.06 -48.97 -45.75
C VAL A 500 105.41 -49.68 -45.78
N GLN A 501 105.43 -51.02 -45.90
CA GLN A 501 106.69 -51.77 -46.03
C GLN A 501 107.47 -51.38 -47.30
N TYR A 502 106.80 -51.23 -48.44
CA TYR A 502 107.44 -50.77 -49.68
C TYR A 502 108.08 -49.39 -49.53
N ARG A 503 107.36 -48.43 -48.92
CA ARG A 503 107.88 -47.08 -48.67
C ARG A 503 109.05 -47.07 -47.71
N HIS A 504 109.05 -47.96 -46.73
CA HIS A 504 110.17 -48.10 -45.80
C HIS A 504 111.44 -48.60 -46.50
N HIS A 505 111.32 -49.61 -47.38
CA HIS A 505 112.44 -50.09 -48.18
C HIS A 505 112.97 -49.05 -49.18
N GLU A 506 112.09 -48.31 -49.86
CA GLU A 506 112.48 -47.20 -50.75
C GLU A 506 113.25 -46.10 -49.99
N PHE A 507 112.82 -45.79 -48.77
CA PHE A 507 113.47 -44.80 -47.94
C PHE A 507 114.87 -45.23 -47.50
N GLN A 508 115.05 -46.50 -47.10
CA GLN A 508 116.36 -47.05 -46.74
C GLN A 508 117.33 -46.98 -47.93
N ARG A 509 116.89 -47.35 -49.14
CA ARG A 509 117.71 -47.28 -50.36
C ARG A 509 118.20 -45.86 -50.64
N LYS A 510 117.32 -44.85 -50.52
CA LYS A 510 117.70 -43.43 -50.71
C LYS A 510 118.70 -42.93 -49.66
N MET A 511 118.60 -43.41 -48.42
CA MET A 511 119.55 -43.04 -47.37
C MET A 511 120.95 -43.61 -47.66
N GLU A 512 121.04 -44.82 -48.21
CA GLU A 512 122.32 -45.41 -48.62
C GLU A 512 122.93 -44.70 -49.83
N GLU A 513 122.12 -44.33 -50.83
CA GLU A 513 122.56 -43.53 -51.99
C GLU A 513 123.08 -42.14 -51.55
N MET A 514 122.36 -41.43 -50.68
CA MET A 514 122.84 -40.14 -50.15
C MET A 514 124.17 -40.29 -49.40
N LYS A 515 124.34 -41.34 -48.60
CA LYS A 515 125.58 -41.58 -47.85
C LYS A 515 126.77 -41.83 -48.77
N GLN A 516 126.55 -42.52 -49.89
CA GLN A 516 127.59 -42.73 -50.92
C GLN A 516 127.93 -41.43 -51.66
N GLU A 517 126.93 -40.60 -51.99
CA GLU A 517 127.15 -39.29 -52.60
C GLU A 517 127.89 -38.32 -51.67
N GLU A 518 127.59 -38.34 -50.37
CA GLU A 518 128.28 -37.52 -49.37
C GLU A 518 129.75 -37.92 -49.22
N LEU A 519 130.07 -39.22 -49.21
CA LEU A 519 131.47 -39.68 -49.20
C LEU A 519 132.23 -39.20 -50.44
N HIS A 520 131.62 -39.31 -51.62
CA HIS A 520 132.24 -38.84 -52.87
C HIS A 520 132.44 -37.32 -52.89
N LYS A 521 131.48 -36.54 -52.36
CA LYS A 521 131.62 -35.08 -52.23
C LYS A 521 132.70 -34.69 -51.22
N ALA A 522 132.82 -35.41 -50.11
CA ALA A 522 133.84 -35.16 -49.09
C ALA A 522 135.27 -35.36 -49.63
N GLU A 523 135.49 -36.38 -50.47
CA GLU A 523 136.79 -36.59 -51.14
C GLU A 523 137.14 -35.44 -52.10
N LEU A 524 136.17 -34.95 -52.89
CA LEU A 524 136.35 -33.80 -53.78
C LEU A 524 136.59 -32.49 -53.02
N GLU A 525 135.87 -32.25 -51.92
CA GLU A 525 136.12 -31.08 -51.07
C GLU A 525 137.47 -31.14 -50.36
N GLY A 526 137.94 -32.32 -49.94
CA GLY A 526 139.28 -32.50 -49.40
C GLY A 526 140.36 -32.06 -50.39
N GLN A 527 140.25 -32.45 -51.66
CA GLN A 527 141.17 -32.01 -52.72
C GLN A 527 141.07 -30.50 -52.99
N ARG A 528 139.87 -29.92 -52.92
CA ARG A 528 139.64 -28.48 -53.09
C ARG A 528 140.21 -27.65 -51.94
N LEU A 529 140.06 -28.11 -50.69
CA LEU A 529 140.54 -27.41 -49.49
C LEU A 529 142.06 -27.38 -49.41
N VAL A 530 142.76 -28.43 -49.87
CA VAL A 530 144.23 -28.41 -50.01
C VAL A 530 144.66 -27.30 -50.98
N LYS A 531 144.04 -27.22 -52.17
CA LYS A 531 144.30 -26.14 -53.14
C LYS A 531 143.92 -24.76 -52.61
N LEU A 532 142.85 -24.64 -51.83
CA LEU A 532 142.38 -23.36 -51.28
C LEU A 532 143.27 -22.86 -50.13
N ASN A 533 143.80 -23.77 -49.30
CA ASN A 533 144.77 -23.41 -48.27
C ASN A 533 146.11 -22.97 -48.87
N GLU A 534 146.58 -23.61 -49.95
CA GLU A 534 147.74 -23.12 -50.72
C GLU A 534 147.50 -21.69 -51.27
N LEU A 535 146.28 -21.37 -51.70
CA LEU A 535 145.90 -20.03 -52.15
C LEU A 535 145.78 -19.02 -51.01
N LYS A 536 145.35 -19.47 -49.83
CA LYS A 536 145.15 -18.64 -48.62
C LYS A 536 146.49 -18.17 -48.02
N GLU A 537 147.53 -19.00 -48.08
CA GLU A 537 148.89 -18.62 -47.65
C GLU A 537 149.56 -17.62 -48.61
N THR A 538 149.09 -17.51 -49.86
CA THR A 538 149.70 -16.65 -50.88
C THR A 538 149.03 -15.27 -51.05
N THR A 539 147.98 -14.96 -50.28
CA THR A 539 147.21 -13.69 -50.44
C THR A 539 147.44 -12.66 -49.32
N PRO A 540 147.75 -11.38 -49.64
CA PRO A 540 148.22 -10.39 -48.67
C PRO A 540 147.15 -9.76 -47.73
N TYR A 541 145.88 -10.18 -47.79
CA TYR A 541 144.79 -9.56 -47.01
C TYR A 541 144.08 -10.51 -46.02
N ALA A 542 144.65 -11.70 -45.77
CA ALA A 542 144.02 -12.75 -44.96
C ALA A 542 143.65 -12.33 -43.52
N GLN A 543 144.34 -11.33 -42.95
CA GLN A 543 144.08 -10.86 -41.58
C GLN A 543 142.81 -10.01 -41.44
N ILE A 544 142.30 -9.38 -42.51
CA ILE A 544 141.22 -8.39 -42.40
C ILE A 544 139.84 -9.06 -42.33
N ILE A 545 139.68 -10.23 -42.95
CA ILE A 545 138.37 -10.91 -43.09
C ILE A 545 137.99 -11.71 -41.83
N ALA A 546 138.95 -12.09 -40.99
CA ALA A 546 138.71 -12.92 -39.81
C ALA A 546 137.90 -12.23 -38.68
N ASN A 547 137.74 -10.90 -38.71
CA ASN A 547 137.29 -10.12 -37.55
C ASN A 547 135.88 -9.50 -37.65
N ILE A 548 135.00 -9.94 -38.57
CA ILE A 548 133.63 -9.37 -38.70
C ILE A 548 132.58 -10.32 -38.11
N ALA A 549 131.85 -9.88 -37.08
CA ALA A 549 130.77 -10.61 -36.41
C ALA A 549 129.37 -10.02 -36.72
N PRO A 550 128.35 -10.82 -37.09
CA PRO A 550 126.99 -10.34 -37.44
C PRO A 550 125.99 -10.28 -36.26
N ASP A 551 125.14 -9.23 -36.22
CA ASP A 551 124.24 -8.83 -35.11
C ASP A 551 122.74 -9.22 -35.31
N PRO A 552 122.10 -9.97 -34.37
CA PRO A 552 120.75 -10.55 -34.52
C PRO A 552 119.54 -9.64 -34.23
N GLU A 553 119.72 -8.40 -33.76
CA GLU A 553 118.63 -7.46 -33.43
C GLU A 553 117.73 -7.08 -34.63
N ARG A 554 118.27 -7.13 -35.85
CA ARG A 554 117.53 -6.80 -37.08
C ARG A 554 116.39 -7.78 -37.43
N THR A 555 116.41 -8.98 -36.85
CA THR A 555 115.51 -10.08 -37.24
C THR A 555 114.20 -10.16 -36.44
N ARG A 556 113.99 -9.29 -35.43
CA ARG A 556 112.89 -9.41 -34.43
C ARG A 556 111.83 -8.28 -34.44
N GLN A 557 111.77 -7.43 -35.46
CA GLN A 557 110.81 -6.31 -35.48
C GLN A 557 109.39 -6.72 -35.92
N VAL A 558 108.36 -6.21 -35.21
CA VAL A 558 106.94 -6.51 -35.40
C VAL A 558 106.40 -5.90 -36.70
N THR A 559 105.62 -6.68 -37.46
CA THR A 559 105.12 -6.32 -38.81
C THR A 559 103.78 -5.58 -38.82
N VAL A 560 103.56 -4.82 -39.90
CA VAL A 560 102.43 -3.88 -40.10
C VAL A 560 101.04 -4.55 -39.97
N ALA A 561 100.92 -5.84 -40.29
CA ALA A 561 99.67 -6.59 -40.16
C ALA A 561 99.17 -6.71 -38.71
N PHE A 562 100.09 -6.69 -37.73
CA PHE A 562 99.72 -6.75 -36.30
C PHE A 562 99.14 -5.41 -35.80
N ARG A 563 99.53 -4.27 -36.40
CA ARG A 563 99.01 -2.95 -36.02
C ARG A 563 97.57 -2.73 -36.52
N ALA A 564 97.24 -3.18 -37.72
CA ALA A 564 95.92 -2.96 -38.32
C ALA A 564 94.76 -3.68 -37.58
N ASN A 565 95.02 -4.85 -36.98
CA ASN A 565 93.98 -5.64 -36.31
C ASN A 565 93.61 -5.09 -34.92
N VAL A 566 94.54 -4.37 -34.28
CA VAL A 566 94.31 -3.71 -32.98
C VAL A 566 93.50 -2.42 -33.15
N GLU A 567 93.69 -1.71 -34.27
CA GLU A 567 93.00 -0.46 -34.59
C GLU A 567 91.51 -0.69 -34.94
N ALA A 568 91.20 -1.78 -35.67
CA ALA A 568 89.83 -2.17 -36.02
C ALA A 568 88.97 -2.60 -34.80
N ALA A 569 89.58 -2.96 -33.68
CA ALA A 569 88.88 -3.31 -32.45
C ALA A 569 88.57 -2.09 -31.55
N GLN A 570 89.18 -0.92 -31.81
CA GLN A 570 88.99 0.31 -31.02
C GLN A 570 88.01 1.32 -31.64
N GLU A 571 87.71 1.23 -32.94
CA GLU A 571 86.63 1.99 -33.56
C GLU A 571 85.27 1.29 -33.33
N GLY A 572 84.55 1.74 -32.29
CA GLY A 572 83.26 1.18 -31.89
C GLY A 572 82.18 1.29 -32.98
N LEU A 573 81.96 0.21 -33.71
CA LEU A 573 80.73 0.01 -34.49
C LEU A 573 79.55 -0.19 -33.53
N PRO A 574 78.40 0.49 -33.73
CA PRO A 574 77.24 0.35 -32.85
C PRO A 574 76.55 -0.99 -33.10
N VAL A 575 77.07 -2.05 -32.46
CA VAL A 575 76.37 -3.33 -32.34
C VAL A 575 75.22 -3.13 -31.35
N THR A 576 74.11 -2.58 -31.84
CA THR A 576 72.83 -2.73 -31.12
C THR A 576 72.50 -4.22 -31.06
N GLU A 577 71.84 -4.67 -29.99
CA GLU A 577 71.64 -6.09 -29.62
C GLU A 577 70.86 -6.96 -30.63
N THR A 578 70.71 -6.53 -31.88
CA THR A 578 69.97 -7.22 -32.94
C THR A 578 70.74 -7.32 -34.27
N GLY A 579 72.03 -7.67 -34.22
CA GLY A 579 72.76 -8.22 -35.37
C GLY A 579 73.04 -7.27 -36.55
N LEU A 580 73.77 -7.80 -37.53
CA LEU A 580 74.41 -7.07 -38.65
C LEU A 580 73.44 -6.40 -39.66
N PHE A 581 72.12 -6.49 -39.47
CA PHE A 581 71.11 -6.00 -40.42
C PHE A 581 69.99 -5.23 -39.71
N PRO A 582 69.49 -4.11 -40.29
CA PRO A 582 68.35 -3.39 -39.74
C PRO A 582 67.10 -4.30 -39.68
N SER A 583 66.55 -4.53 -38.48
CA SER A 583 65.29 -5.26 -38.37
C SER A 583 64.11 -4.36 -38.76
N HIS A 584 63.46 -4.65 -39.88
CA HIS A 584 62.27 -3.94 -40.35
C HIS A 584 60.99 -4.49 -39.70
N GLY A 585 60.98 -4.58 -38.36
CA GLY A 585 59.86 -5.12 -37.57
C GLY A 585 59.17 -4.04 -36.72
N TYR A 586 57.96 -4.34 -36.25
CA TYR A 586 57.29 -3.52 -35.24
C TYR A 586 57.87 -3.83 -33.87
N ASP A 587 58.50 -2.84 -33.23
CA ASP A 587 58.91 -2.96 -31.85
C ASP A 587 57.67 -3.00 -30.92
N CYS A 588 57.73 -3.86 -29.89
CA CYS A 588 56.61 -4.12 -28.97
C CYS A 588 56.16 -2.82 -28.30
N GLU A 589 57.09 -1.96 -27.88
CA GLU A 589 56.78 -0.67 -27.27
C GLU A 589 56.02 0.26 -28.23
N THR A 590 56.34 0.19 -29.52
CA THR A 590 55.71 1.01 -30.57
C THR A 590 54.31 0.52 -30.90
N LEU A 591 54.09 -0.80 -30.90
CA LEU A 591 52.77 -1.42 -31.01
C LEU A 591 51.85 -1.02 -29.85
N PHE A 592 52.36 -1.08 -28.62
CA PHE A 592 51.57 -0.70 -27.44
C PHE A 592 51.31 0.81 -27.32
N LYS A 593 52.03 1.69 -28.03
CA LYS A 593 51.71 3.13 -28.10
C LYS A 593 50.53 3.43 -29.04
N ASN A 594 50.19 2.53 -29.97
CA ASN A 594 49.12 2.76 -30.95
C ASN A 594 47.71 2.66 -30.32
N ALA A 595 46.96 3.74 -30.34
CA ALA A 595 45.60 3.82 -29.78
C ALA A 595 44.61 2.80 -30.41
N ARG A 596 44.77 2.50 -31.71
CA ARG A 596 43.94 1.51 -32.41
C ARG A 596 44.25 0.09 -31.93
N PHE A 597 45.52 -0.20 -31.62
CA PHE A 597 45.94 -1.49 -31.07
C PHE A 597 45.42 -1.69 -29.65
N LYS A 598 45.52 -0.66 -28.79
CA LYS A 598 44.93 -0.68 -27.43
C LYS A 598 43.42 -0.91 -27.44
N LEU A 599 42.69 -0.18 -28.30
CA LEU A 599 41.25 -0.36 -28.45
C LEU A 599 40.90 -1.77 -28.94
N GLY A 600 41.68 -2.32 -29.88
CA GLY A 600 41.47 -3.67 -30.39
C GLY A 600 41.62 -4.75 -29.32
N ILE A 601 42.62 -4.62 -28.44
CA ILE A 601 42.80 -5.53 -27.30
C ILE A 601 41.63 -5.38 -26.31
N ALA A 602 41.23 -4.15 -25.97
CA ALA A 602 40.12 -3.92 -25.05
C ALA A 602 38.80 -4.52 -25.55
N LEU A 603 38.50 -4.36 -26.85
CA LEU A 603 37.30 -4.93 -27.48
C LEU A 603 37.35 -6.47 -27.54
N ARG A 604 38.55 -7.06 -27.72
CA ARG A 604 38.74 -8.51 -27.65
C ARG A 604 38.53 -9.05 -26.24
N ASN A 605 39.08 -8.38 -25.22
CA ASN A 605 38.90 -8.77 -23.82
C ASN A 605 37.43 -8.65 -23.37
N ALA A 606 36.69 -7.70 -23.95
CA ALA A 606 35.25 -7.56 -23.72
C ALA A 606 34.38 -8.54 -24.55
N GLY A 607 34.97 -9.38 -25.41
CA GLY A 607 34.23 -10.32 -26.26
C GLY A 607 33.47 -9.69 -27.44
N LEU A 608 33.74 -8.42 -27.77
CA LEU A 608 33.00 -7.63 -28.76
C LEU A 608 33.73 -7.50 -30.11
N ASN A 609 34.86 -8.19 -30.30
CA ASN A 609 35.72 -8.06 -31.48
C ASN A 609 35.06 -8.41 -32.83
N SER A 610 34.02 -9.24 -32.83
CA SER A 610 33.27 -9.65 -34.03
C SER A 610 32.10 -8.73 -34.38
N SER A 611 31.73 -7.80 -33.50
CA SER A 611 30.62 -6.87 -33.70
C SER A 611 30.91 -5.84 -34.79
N ASP A 612 29.90 -5.49 -35.59
CA ASP A 612 29.97 -4.38 -36.55
C ASP A 612 30.34 -3.05 -35.88
N TYR A 613 29.92 -2.87 -34.63
CA TYR A 613 30.26 -1.70 -33.84
C TYR A 613 31.76 -1.64 -33.52
N ALA A 614 32.39 -2.78 -33.21
CA ALA A 614 33.83 -2.85 -32.99
C ALA A 614 34.63 -2.57 -34.28
N ARG A 615 34.14 -3.04 -35.43
CA ARG A 615 34.73 -2.73 -36.75
C ARG A 615 34.68 -1.23 -37.04
N GLN A 616 33.53 -0.60 -36.81
CA GLN A 616 33.31 0.83 -37.04
C GLN A 616 34.07 1.70 -36.03
N ALA A 617 34.15 1.27 -34.76
CA ALA A 617 34.95 1.95 -33.75
C ALA A 617 36.44 1.95 -34.12
N LEU A 618 36.99 0.79 -34.52
CA LEU A 618 38.38 0.69 -34.96
C LEU A 618 38.66 1.50 -36.24
N SER A 619 37.72 1.61 -37.17
CA SER A 619 37.90 2.45 -38.37
C SER A 619 37.95 3.94 -38.06
N ASN A 620 37.21 4.38 -37.03
CA ASN A 620 37.07 5.80 -36.68
C ASN A 620 38.14 6.32 -35.72
N VAL A 621 38.99 5.44 -35.15
CA VAL A 621 40.14 5.88 -34.33
C VAL A 621 41.15 6.61 -35.21
N LYS A 622 41.28 7.93 -34.98
CA LYS A 622 42.27 8.78 -35.62
C LYS A 622 43.67 8.39 -35.14
N VAL A 623 44.48 7.80 -36.03
CA VAL A 623 45.87 7.45 -35.75
C VAL A 623 46.69 8.74 -35.76
N CYS A 624 46.96 9.31 -34.58
CA CYS A 624 47.91 10.41 -34.43
C CYS A 624 49.35 9.87 -34.42
N ASN A 625 49.82 9.34 -35.56
CA ASN A 625 51.26 9.17 -35.80
C ASN A 625 51.68 10.19 -36.86
N VAL A 626 51.78 11.45 -36.43
CA VAL A 626 52.51 12.47 -37.17
C VAL A 626 53.98 12.32 -36.77
N GLY A 627 54.80 11.70 -37.63
CA GLY A 627 56.24 11.95 -37.58
C GLY A 627 57.26 10.80 -37.57
N ALA A 628 56.95 9.56 -37.96
CA ALA A 628 58.00 8.51 -37.99
C ALA A 628 57.92 7.47 -39.13
N TYR A 629 57.21 7.77 -40.22
CA TYR A 629 57.15 6.87 -41.39
C TYR A 629 57.51 7.61 -42.68
N ARG A 630 58.63 8.33 -42.64
CA ARG A 630 59.38 8.61 -43.86
C ARG A 630 60.65 7.80 -43.80
N ASN A 631 60.82 6.94 -44.79
CA ASN A 631 62.06 6.25 -45.10
C ASN A 631 63.23 7.22 -44.94
N HIS A 632 64.09 7.02 -43.94
CA HIS A 632 65.47 7.47 -44.09
C HIS A 632 66.04 6.59 -45.20
N VAL A 633 66.11 7.16 -46.41
CA VAL A 633 67.01 6.67 -47.45
C VAL A 633 68.40 6.81 -46.84
N ALA A 634 69.01 5.69 -46.44
CA ALA A 634 70.40 5.69 -46.04
C ALA A 634 71.23 6.20 -47.23
N GLU A 635 72.20 7.08 -46.97
CA GLU A 635 73.14 7.51 -48.00
C GLU A 635 73.86 6.28 -48.57
N PRO A 636 74.15 6.24 -49.89
CA PRO A 636 74.85 5.13 -50.50
C PRO A 636 76.23 4.98 -49.84
N THR A 637 76.43 3.88 -49.13
CA THR A 637 77.73 3.49 -48.58
C THR A 637 78.73 3.32 -49.72
N LYS A 638 79.74 4.20 -49.78
CA LYS A 638 80.94 3.97 -50.59
C LYS A 638 81.80 2.91 -49.90
N LEU A 639 81.50 1.65 -50.15
CA LEU A 639 82.40 0.54 -49.89
C LEU A 639 82.59 -0.23 -51.20
N TRP A 640 83.61 0.21 -51.93
CA TRP A 640 84.48 -0.63 -52.75
C TRP A 640 85.86 -0.56 -52.10
#